data_AF-G7E0F7-F1
#
_entry.id   AF-G7E0F7-F1
#
_cell.length_a   1.000
_cell.length_b   1.000
_cell.length_c   1.000
_cell.angle_alpha   90.00
_cell.angle_beta   90.00
_cell.angle_gamma   90.00
#
_symmetry.space_group_name_H-M   'P 1'
#
loop_
_entity.id
_entity.type
_entity.pdbx_description
1 polymer ?
#
loop_
_entity_poly.entity_id
_entity_poly.type
_entity_poly.pdbx_seq_one_letter_code
_entity_poly.pdbx_strand_id
1 'polypeptide(L)'
;MIGLFALFALCAQLCMATHIKRGPHRLAGQVDDRRFSRREFGERKLGLATKLLTDQWATQDVCDNKYTVMADKWNQDSGSGSQSTQVYECNAGKAAFASQWQWQNAQDQVKTYSSVALKSTQNSLQQPISNYKSLQSSWSWTVEGPADAHWDVSFDIWLGTAPNDGGSSAVSAFEIMVWTGHQNAAPVGPQIGTVTLQGTTWTVHAGPVSHWTCISFVAPDNIEQYQGDVLDFVRWGVENVNGLNDELILNAVEAGTEAFIDQRQTLLNAELSVEGADVAWQGYVYVCCGESRRSNFEIERTSILREVVMQRSSRLVGCLARNRSNLANGISARSTLATARPSLLPALGCAPTEQSTQRRTLATPAAERASLTGIDRSTSNRPPTGVVFMNMGGPSTVPETGDFLSRLFHDGDLIPLPFQRFLAPAIAKRRTPKIEKQYEAIGGGSPILRWTKEQAKGMVELLDELSPATAPHKAYVAFRYARPLTEDCLDEMARDGVTKAVAFTQYPQYSCSTTGSSLNEMYAVLKQRQELDKIEWSVIDRWPTHAGLIDAVARNIEVALQQYPADKRDDVVLLFSAHSLPMSVVNRGDPYPAEVASTVHAVMTKLGHSHQYRLVWQSSVGPSAWLGPQTSDSIKGLAKLGHNDVLLVPIAFTSDHIETLYELDVELMEEAHELGMTGVKRVESLNASPIFIRALADIAAQHLESGKVVSKQMMLRCPQCTSERCGPTKAYFARQ
;
A
#
# COMPACT_ATOMS: atom_id res chain seq x y z
N MET A 1 61.48 44.17 -8.04
CA MET A 1 60.44 43.62 -7.14
C MET A 1 59.14 43.63 -7.93
N ILE A 2 58.46 42.51 -8.20
CA ILE A 2 58.24 41.27 -7.42
C ILE A 2 57.42 41.59 -6.15
N GLY A 3 56.29 40.95 -5.86
CA GLY A 3 55.58 39.89 -6.60
C GLY A 3 54.44 39.31 -5.75
N LEU A 4 53.76 38.26 -6.23
CA LEU A 4 52.56 37.63 -5.65
C LEU A 4 51.32 38.58 -5.69
N PHE A 5 50.08 38.12 -5.92
CA PHE A 5 49.57 36.76 -6.11
C PHE A 5 48.99 36.56 -7.52
N ALA A 6 49.59 35.64 -8.27
CA ALA A 6 49.01 35.06 -9.48
C ALA A 6 49.46 33.60 -9.58
N LEU A 7 48.76 32.72 -8.86
CA LEU A 7 49.08 31.28 -8.82
C LEU A 7 47.79 30.43 -8.83
N PHE A 8 47.03 30.60 -9.92
CA PHE A 8 45.95 29.69 -10.31
C PHE A 8 46.35 29.01 -11.63
N ALA A 9 45.87 27.79 -11.85
CA ALA A 9 46.14 26.89 -12.98
C ALA A 9 47.51 26.16 -13.00
N LEU A 10 47.51 25.00 -13.68
CA LEU A 10 48.63 24.08 -13.96
C LEU A 10 49.37 23.45 -12.75
N CYS A 11 48.71 22.52 -12.03
CA CYS A 11 49.41 21.37 -11.43
C CYS A 11 48.47 20.17 -11.12
N ALA A 12 47.85 19.56 -12.15
CA ALA A 12 47.01 18.36 -11.99
C ALA A 12 47.02 17.39 -13.20
N GLN A 13 47.99 17.52 -14.11
CA GLN A 13 48.16 16.64 -15.29
C GLN A 13 49.65 16.43 -15.57
N LEU A 14 50.29 15.52 -14.82
CA LEU A 14 51.55 14.83 -15.18
C LEU A 14 51.99 13.90 -14.04
N CYS A 15 51.55 12.64 -14.07
CA CYS A 15 52.14 11.56 -13.26
C CYS A 15 51.97 10.22 -13.99
N MET A 16 52.85 9.94 -14.95
CA MET A 16 52.93 8.65 -15.63
C MET A 16 54.38 8.37 -16.06
N ALA A 17 54.70 7.09 -16.22
CA ALA A 17 55.92 6.52 -16.79
C ALA A 17 57.26 6.70 -16.04
N THR A 18 57.60 5.68 -15.25
CA THR A 18 58.92 5.01 -15.36
C THR A 18 58.69 3.50 -15.55
N HIS A 19 59.63 2.81 -16.21
CA HIS A 19 59.48 1.41 -16.67
C HIS A 19 60.18 0.39 -15.74
N ILE A 20 59.82 -0.91 -15.85
CA ILE A 20 60.72 -1.97 -16.40
C ILE A 20 60.01 -3.33 -16.65
N LYS A 21 60.59 -4.07 -17.60
CA LYS A 21 60.12 -5.20 -18.44
C LYS A 21 59.89 -6.58 -17.77
N ARG A 22 59.11 -7.43 -18.50
CA ARG A 22 59.10 -8.92 -18.61
C ARG A 22 58.36 -9.77 -17.55
N GLY A 23 57.49 -10.68 -18.04
CA GLY A 23 57.01 -11.91 -17.37
C GLY A 23 57.58 -13.16 -18.07
N PRO A 24 56.87 -14.31 -18.21
CA PRO A 24 55.52 -14.67 -17.74
C PRO A 24 55.43 -16.03 -16.98
N HIS A 25 54.27 -16.36 -16.37
CA HIS A 25 53.89 -17.74 -16.00
C HIS A 25 52.38 -17.99 -16.21
N ARG A 26 51.96 -19.26 -16.27
CA ARG A 26 50.60 -19.75 -16.62
C ARG A 26 49.92 -20.46 -15.42
N LEU A 27 48.65 -20.87 -15.64
CA LEU A 27 47.76 -21.69 -14.79
C LEU A 27 46.99 -20.88 -13.74
N ALA A 28 45.69 -21.09 -13.49
CA ALA A 28 44.61 -21.73 -14.27
C ALA A 28 43.29 -21.00 -13.87
N GLY A 29 42.26 -20.85 -14.71
CA GLY A 29 41.39 -21.93 -15.18
C GLY A 29 40.02 -21.84 -14.51
N GLN A 30 39.17 -20.91 -14.96
CA GLN A 30 37.77 -20.76 -14.55
C GLN A 30 36.92 -20.44 -15.80
N VAL A 31 35.66 -20.88 -15.84
CA VAL A 31 34.83 -20.91 -17.05
C VAL A 31 34.17 -19.54 -17.33
N ASP A 32 34.14 -19.13 -18.60
CA ASP A 32 33.62 -17.84 -19.07
C ASP A 32 32.14 -17.95 -19.49
N ASP A 33 31.24 -17.62 -18.57
CA ASP A 33 29.78 -17.77 -18.73
C ASP A 33 29.13 -16.57 -19.44
N ARG A 34 29.68 -16.16 -20.59
CA ARG A 34 29.25 -14.95 -21.33
C ARG A 34 29.26 -15.14 -22.85
N ARG A 35 28.55 -16.15 -23.38
CA ARG A 35 28.41 -16.28 -24.85
C ARG A 35 27.13 -16.88 -25.44
N PHE A 36 25.97 -16.69 -24.80
CA PHE A 36 24.67 -16.88 -25.46
C PHE A 36 23.77 -15.65 -25.34
N SER A 37 23.66 -14.89 -26.43
CA SER A 37 22.58 -13.93 -26.66
C SER A 37 22.46 -13.60 -28.16
N ARG A 38 21.28 -13.14 -28.59
CA ARG A 38 21.00 -12.54 -29.92
C ARG A 38 21.12 -13.45 -31.16
N ARG A 39 20.66 -14.69 -31.09
CA ARG A 39 20.04 -15.40 -32.25
C ARG A 39 18.78 -16.12 -31.78
N GLU A 40 17.86 -16.36 -32.71
CA GLU A 40 16.58 -17.08 -32.50
C GLU A 40 15.55 -16.38 -31.59
N PHE A 41 15.44 -15.05 -31.73
CA PHE A 41 14.14 -14.38 -31.64
C PHE A 41 13.70 -13.99 -33.05
N GLY A 42 12.55 -14.50 -33.51
CA GLY A 42 11.91 -14.04 -34.73
C GLY A 42 11.38 -12.61 -34.57
N GLU A 43 11.42 -11.79 -35.62
CA GLU A 43 11.14 -10.35 -35.53
C GLU A 43 9.64 -10.03 -35.33
N ARG A 44 9.14 -10.17 -34.10
CA ARG A 44 8.00 -9.40 -33.58
C ARG A 44 8.52 -8.31 -32.64
N LYS A 45 8.01 -7.08 -32.78
CA LYS A 45 8.44 -5.93 -31.97
C LYS A 45 7.90 -6.05 -30.54
N LEU A 46 8.72 -6.53 -29.62
CA LEU A 46 8.47 -6.46 -28.18
C LEU A 46 8.38 -4.98 -27.76
N GLY A 47 7.16 -4.52 -27.48
CA GLY A 47 6.85 -3.11 -27.21
C GLY A 47 6.81 -2.72 -25.73
N LEU A 48 6.97 -3.68 -24.83
CA LEU A 48 6.97 -3.49 -23.38
C LEU A 48 8.40 -3.59 -22.82
N ALA A 49 8.66 -2.87 -21.73
CA ALA A 49 9.85 -3.09 -20.90
C ALA A 49 9.62 -4.35 -20.04
N THR A 50 9.83 -5.52 -20.66
CA THR A 50 9.49 -6.83 -20.09
C THR A 50 10.36 -7.16 -18.88
N LYS A 51 9.78 -7.28 -17.67
CA LYS A 51 10.50 -7.78 -16.50
C LYS A 51 10.67 -9.29 -16.65
N LEU A 52 11.88 -9.80 -16.44
CA LEU A 52 12.11 -11.24 -16.30
C LEU A 52 11.88 -11.62 -14.84
N LEU A 53 10.89 -12.46 -14.60
CA LEU A 53 10.48 -12.96 -13.28
C LEU A 53 11.28 -14.24 -13.01
N THR A 54 12.31 -14.17 -12.16
CA THR A 54 13.27 -15.25 -11.89
C THR A 54 13.31 -15.72 -10.44
N ASP A 55 12.54 -15.08 -9.55
CA ASP A 55 12.63 -15.25 -8.11
C ASP A 55 11.31 -15.81 -7.55
N GLN A 56 11.34 -16.36 -6.34
CA GLN A 56 10.14 -16.81 -5.63
C GLN A 56 9.17 -15.62 -5.41
N TRP A 57 7.90 -15.79 -5.77
CA TRP A 57 6.87 -14.73 -5.75
C TRP A 57 7.21 -13.51 -6.63
N ALA A 58 8.02 -13.67 -7.68
CA ALA A 58 8.32 -12.58 -8.59
C ALA A 58 7.10 -12.27 -9.47
N THR A 59 6.49 -11.09 -9.27
CA THR A 59 5.29 -10.66 -10.02
C THR A 59 5.55 -9.48 -10.96
N GLN A 60 4.68 -9.32 -11.97
CA GLN A 60 4.54 -8.11 -12.80
C GLN A 60 3.04 -7.81 -13.01
N ASP A 61 2.59 -6.64 -12.56
CA ASP A 61 1.28 -6.10 -12.93
C ASP A 61 1.25 -5.71 -14.41
N VAL A 62 0.15 -6.03 -15.09
CA VAL A 62 -0.07 -5.80 -16.53
C VAL A 62 -1.49 -5.33 -16.81
N CYS A 63 -1.72 -4.81 -18.03
CA CYS A 63 -3.03 -4.37 -18.50
C CYS A 63 -3.73 -3.39 -17.57
N ASP A 64 -3.09 -2.25 -17.31
CA ASP A 64 -3.58 -1.20 -16.42
C ASP A 64 -3.90 -1.69 -14.99
N ASN A 65 -3.16 -2.72 -14.56
CA ASN A 65 -3.32 -3.50 -13.32
C ASN A 65 -4.58 -4.38 -13.27
N LYS A 66 -5.20 -4.73 -14.41
CA LYS A 66 -6.27 -5.76 -14.47
C LYS A 66 -5.75 -7.15 -14.12
N TYR A 67 -4.49 -7.46 -14.44
CA TYR A 67 -3.88 -8.75 -14.14
C TYR A 67 -2.51 -8.63 -13.47
N THR A 68 -2.12 -9.68 -12.75
CA THR A 68 -0.79 -9.88 -12.19
C THR A 68 -0.20 -11.15 -12.78
N VAL A 69 0.91 -11.07 -13.51
CA VAL A 69 1.68 -12.26 -13.95
C VAL A 69 2.67 -12.63 -12.85
N MET A 70 2.80 -13.92 -12.54
CA MET A 70 3.57 -14.45 -11.41
C MET A 70 4.53 -15.56 -11.85
N ALA A 71 5.70 -15.59 -11.22
CA ALA A 71 6.52 -16.79 -11.10
C ALA A 71 6.50 -17.24 -9.64
N ASP A 72 5.68 -18.23 -9.32
CA ASP A 72 5.76 -18.96 -8.06
C ASP A 72 6.76 -20.11 -8.20
N LYS A 73 7.61 -20.28 -7.19
CA LYS A 73 8.57 -21.39 -7.07
C LYS A 73 8.25 -22.34 -5.90
N TRP A 74 6.97 -22.38 -5.53
CA TRP A 74 6.24 -23.25 -4.62
C TRP A 74 7.07 -24.28 -3.84
N ASN A 75 7.69 -25.22 -4.56
CA ASN A 75 8.42 -26.35 -3.98
C ASN A 75 9.70 -26.65 -4.79
N GLN A 76 10.39 -25.60 -5.26
CA GLN A 76 11.67 -25.68 -5.97
C GLN A 76 12.73 -26.51 -5.21
N ASP A 77 12.72 -26.43 -3.87
CA ASP A 77 13.68 -27.11 -2.99
C ASP A 77 13.51 -28.65 -2.97
N SER A 78 12.42 -29.18 -3.53
CA SER A 78 12.27 -30.63 -3.79
C SER A 78 13.15 -31.13 -4.93
N GLY A 79 13.69 -30.24 -5.75
CA GLY A 79 14.51 -30.57 -6.91
C GLY A 79 15.68 -29.64 -7.12
N SER A 80 16.14 -29.55 -8.37
CA SER A 80 17.22 -28.66 -8.78
C SER A 80 16.98 -28.18 -10.20
N GLY A 81 17.03 -26.87 -10.42
CA GLY A 81 16.65 -26.29 -11.71
C GLY A 81 16.43 -24.78 -11.65
N SER A 82 15.70 -24.28 -12.64
CA SER A 82 15.32 -22.87 -12.73
C SER A 82 14.04 -22.69 -13.55
N GLN A 83 13.32 -21.61 -13.27
CA GLN A 83 12.22 -21.10 -14.07
C GLN A 83 12.39 -19.59 -14.24
N SER A 84 12.07 -19.09 -15.43
CA SER A 84 11.89 -17.66 -15.69
C SER A 84 10.56 -17.41 -16.39
N THR A 85 9.96 -16.24 -16.19
CA THR A 85 8.70 -15.85 -16.82
C THR A 85 8.77 -14.40 -17.29
N GLN A 86 8.22 -14.13 -18.47
CA GLN A 86 8.35 -12.85 -19.17
C GLN A 86 7.02 -12.49 -19.83
N VAL A 87 6.42 -11.40 -19.37
CA VAL A 87 5.29 -10.77 -20.08
C VAL A 87 5.82 -10.22 -21.41
N TYR A 88 5.17 -10.53 -22.54
CA TYR A 88 5.58 -10.02 -23.85
C TYR A 88 4.54 -9.14 -24.55
N GLU A 89 3.24 -9.33 -24.28
CA GLU A 89 2.16 -8.49 -24.80
C GLU A 89 1.06 -8.27 -23.74
N CYS A 90 0.41 -7.12 -23.82
CA CYS A 90 -0.91 -6.90 -23.25
C CYS A 90 -1.73 -6.10 -24.26
N ASN A 91 -2.95 -6.53 -24.55
CA ASN A 91 -3.78 -5.94 -25.60
C ASN A 91 -5.26 -6.19 -25.30
N ALA A 92 -6.13 -5.22 -25.61
CA ALA A 92 -7.60 -5.35 -25.52
C ALA A 92 -8.14 -5.98 -24.21
N GLY A 93 -7.50 -5.71 -23.06
CA GLY A 93 -7.93 -6.29 -21.78
C GLY A 93 -7.55 -7.76 -21.57
N LYS A 94 -6.55 -8.25 -22.30
CA LYS A 94 -5.91 -9.58 -22.18
C LYS A 94 -4.41 -9.46 -21.90
N ALA A 95 -3.88 -10.39 -21.10
CA ALA A 95 -2.47 -10.46 -20.74
C ALA A 95 -1.80 -11.67 -21.39
N ALA A 96 -0.60 -11.47 -21.97
CA ALA A 96 0.18 -12.54 -22.60
C ALA A 96 1.61 -12.66 -22.04
N PHE A 97 1.96 -13.86 -21.58
CA PHE A 97 3.29 -14.17 -21.03
C PHE A 97 3.87 -15.45 -21.60
N ALA A 98 5.19 -15.56 -21.50
CA ALA A 98 5.94 -16.76 -21.78
C ALA A 98 6.72 -17.22 -20.55
N SER A 99 6.87 -18.52 -20.38
CA SER A 99 7.66 -19.13 -19.31
C SER A 99 8.66 -20.12 -19.88
N GLN A 100 9.86 -20.14 -19.31
CA GLN A 100 10.92 -21.10 -19.64
C GLN A 100 11.42 -21.79 -18.38
N TRP A 101 11.48 -23.11 -18.39
CA TRP A 101 11.95 -23.88 -17.24
C TRP A 101 12.92 -25.01 -17.59
N GLN A 102 13.57 -25.52 -16.55
CA GLN A 102 14.36 -26.75 -16.56
C GLN A 102 14.42 -27.25 -15.11
N TRP A 103 13.87 -28.42 -14.83
CA TRP A 103 13.74 -28.96 -13.46
C TRP A 103 14.12 -30.44 -13.41
N GLN A 104 14.85 -30.83 -12.35
CA GLN A 104 15.34 -32.18 -12.15
C GLN A 104 15.04 -32.65 -10.71
N ASN A 105 14.84 -33.96 -10.56
CA ASN A 105 14.50 -34.66 -9.31
C ASN A 105 13.08 -34.36 -8.78
N ALA A 106 12.56 -35.25 -7.91
CA ALA A 106 11.19 -35.24 -7.40
C ALA A 106 10.13 -35.08 -8.51
N GLN A 107 10.09 -36.06 -9.43
CA GLN A 107 9.22 -36.11 -10.61
C GLN A 107 7.75 -35.84 -10.32
N ASP A 108 7.20 -36.43 -9.25
CA ASP A 108 5.77 -36.38 -8.95
C ASP A 108 5.45 -35.23 -7.96
N GLN A 109 6.21 -34.14 -8.03
CA GLN A 109 5.98 -32.92 -7.26
C GLN A 109 6.16 -31.69 -8.16
N VAL A 110 5.18 -30.79 -8.12
CA VAL A 110 5.28 -29.43 -8.64
C VAL A 110 6.53 -28.75 -8.06
N LYS A 111 7.27 -28.02 -8.90
CA LYS A 111 8.39 -27.15 -8.49
C LYS A 111 7.95 -25.69 -8.44
N THR A 112 7.09 -25.32 -9.37
CA THR A 112 6.81 -23.95 -9.80
C THR A 112 5.47 -23.90 -10.51
N TYR A 113 4.73 -22.82 -10.26
CA TYR A 113 3.55 -22.43 -11.03
C TYR A 113 3.81 -21.05 -11.63
N SER A 114 3.79 -20.94 -12.96
CA SER A 114 3.86 -19.65 -13.65
C SER A 114 2.49 -19.30 -14.19
N SER A 115 1.91 -18.21 -13.69
CA SER A 115 0.50 -17.90 -13.85
C SER A 115 0.25 -16.45 -14.22
N VAL A 116 -0.99 -16.18 -14.63
CA VAL A 116 -1.59 -14.85 -14.65
C VAL A 116 -2.90 -14.85 -13.88
N ALA A 117 -2.97 -14.03 -12.84
CA ALA A 117 -4.12 -13.86 -11.97
C ALA A 117 -4.96 -12.64 -12.38
N LEU A 118 -6.29 -12.74 -12.29
CA LEU A 118 -7.16 -11.56 -12.32
C LEU A 118 -6.97 -10.78 -11.01
N LYS A 119 -6.60 -9.50 -11.10
CA LYS A 119 -6.32 -8.68 -9.92
C LYS A 119 -7.62 -8.19 -9.27
N SER A 120 -7.72 -8.36 -7.95
CA SER A 120 -8.84 -7.87 -7.15
C SER A 120 -8.83 -6.34 -7.00
N THR A 121 -9.16 -5.63 -8.08
CA THR A 121 -9.39 -4.18 -8.07
C THR A 121 -10.89 -3.90 -7.98
N GLN A 122 -11.30 -3.02 -7.05
CA GLN A 122 -12.69 -2.58 -6.88
C GLN A 122 -13.72 -3.69 -6.54
N ASN A 123 -13.36 -4.60 -5.62
CA ASN A 123 -14.24 -5.68 -5.12
C ASN A 123 -14.73 -6.68 -6.18
N SER A 124 -13.98 -6.85 -7.29
CA SER A 124 -14.31 -7.81 -8.35
C SER A 124 -14.13 -9.26 -7.90
N LEU A 125 -13.10 -9.56 -7.11
CA LEU A 125 -12.93 -10.82 -6.37
C LEU A 125 -13.19 -10.59 -4.87
N GLN A 126 -12.92 -11.59 -4.02
CA GLN A 126 -13.07 -11.55 -2.56
C GLN A 126 -14.52 -11.42 -2.07
N GLN A 127 -15.47 -12.05 -2.76
CA GLN A 127 -16.86 -12.19 -2.32
C GLN A 127 -17.25 -13.68 -2.20
N PRO A 128 -18.32 -14.02 -1.46
CA PRO A 128 -18.91 -15.36 -1.49
C PRO A 128 -19.23 -15.82 -2.92
N ILE A 129 -19.02 -17.10 -3.23
CA ILE A 129 -19.31 -17.72 -4.54
C ILE A 129 -20.75 -17.41 -5.00
N SER A 130 -21.70 -17.40 -4.07
CA SER A 130 -23.12 -17.03 -4.28
C SER A 130 -23.36 -15.64 -4.89
N ASN A 131 -22.41 -14.70 -4.78
CA ASN A 131 -22.50 -13.38 -5.42
C ASN A 131 -22.16 -13.42 -6.92
N TYR A 132 -21.54 -14.49 -7.42
CA TYR A 132 -21.07 -14.59 -8.81
C TYR A 132 -22.09 -15.22 -9.74
N LYS A 133 -22.37 -14.53 -10.85
CA LYS A 133 -23.23 -15.04 -11.92
C LYS A 133 -22.45 -15.84 -12.97
N SER A 134 -21.23 -15.40 -13.28
CA SER A 134 -20.39 -15.96 -14.33
C SER A 134 -18.94 -15.52 -14.15
N LEU A 135 -18.00 -16.33 -14.60
CA LEU A 135 -16.56 -16.02 -14.72
C LEU A 135 -16.09 -16.46 -16.12
N GLN A 136 -16.58 -15.77 -17.15
CA GLN A 136 -16.22 -16.08 -18.54
C GLN A 136 -14.72 -15.91 -18.73
N SER A 137 -14.05 -17.00 -19.05
CA SER A 137 -12.59 -17.07 -19.18
C SER A 137 -12.20 -17.63 -20.54
N SER A 138 -11.18 -17.05 -21.15
CA SER A 138 -10.54 -17.59 -22.35
C SER A 138 -9.05 -17.74 -22.13
N TRP A 139 -8.52 -18.92 -22.42
CA TRP A 139 -7.12 -19.27 -22.25
C TRP A 139 -6.62 -19.96 -23.51
N SER A 140 -5.67 -19.35 -24.20
CA SER A 140 -5.02 -19.93 -25.38
C SER A 140 -3.55 -20.11 -25.09
N TRP A 141 -3.02 -21.32 -25.30
CA TRP A 141 -1.67 -21.70 -24.89
C TRP A 141 -0.97 -22.63 -25.88
N THR A 142 0.36 -22.60 -25.88
CA THR A 142 1.21 -23.61 -26.55
C THR A 142 2.36 -24.00 -25.63
N VAL A 143 2.71 -25.29 -25.60
CA VAL A 143 3.85 -25.83 -24.83
C VAL A 143 4.81 -26.54 -25.78
N GLU A 144 6.01 -26.00 -25.97
CA GLU A 144 7.08 -26.61 -26.76
C GLU A 144 8.13 -27.26 -25.85
N GLY A 145 8.19 -28.59 -25.77
CA GLY A 145 9.13 -29.31 -24.89
C GLY A 145 9.36 -30.78 -25.30
N PRO A 146 10.22 -31.54 -24.59
CA PRO A 146 10.45 -32.96 -24.88
C PRO A 146 9.31 -33.86 -24.35
N ALA A 147 9.12 -35.02 -24.97
CA ALA A 147 8.03 -35.94 -24.66
C ALA A 147 8.12 -36.62 -23.27
N ASP A 148 9.27 -36.51 -22.59
CA ASP A 148 9.49 -36.95 -21.21
C ASP A 148 9.41 -35.80 -20.18
N ALA A 149 9.06 -34.58 -20.58
CA ALA A 149 8.74 -33.51 -19.63
C ALA A 149 7.43 -33.81 -18.88
N HIS A 150 7.35 -33.37 -17.63
CA HIS A 150 6.16 -33.47 -16.77
C HIS A 150 5.62 -32.06 -16.46
N TRP A 151 4.40 -31.78 -16.93
CA TRP A 151 3.71 -30.50 -16.78
C TRP A 151 2.18 -30.65 -16.94
N ASP A 152 1.43 -29.67 -16.43
CA ASP A 152 0.04 -29.41 -16.80
C ASP A 152 -0.23 -27.91 -16.94
N VAL A 153 -1.32 -27.57 -17.63
CA VAL A 153 -1.76 -26.21 -17.95
C VAL A 153 -3.16 -26.01 -17.39
N SER A 154 -3.24 -25.39 -16.22
CA SER A 154 -4.44 -25.24 -15.41
C SER A 154 -5.06 -23.83 -15.47
N PHE A 155 -6.34 -23.76 -15.11
CA PHE A 155 -6.82 -22.66 -14.25
C PHE A 155 -6.78 -23.10 -12.80
N ASP A 156 -6.33 -22.22 -11.90
CA ASP A 156 -6.36 -22.45 -10.45
C ASP A 156 -7.31 -21.47 -9.79
N ILE A 157 -8.31 -22.00 -9.09
CA ILE A 157 -9.41 -21.24 -8.49
C ILE A 157 -9.38 -21.43 -6.98
N TRP A 158 -9.02 -20.37 -6.26
CA TRP A 158 -8.77 -20.40 -4.83
C TRP A 158 -10.00 -19.99 -4.03
N LEU A 159 -10.46 -20.90 -3.16
CA LEU A 159 -11.67 -20.74 -2.36
C LEU A 159 -11.33 -20.77 -0.87
N GLY A 160 -11.64 -19.68 -0.16
CA GLY A 160 -11.26 -19.47 1.24
C GLY A 160 -12.43 -19.30 2.21
N THR A 161 -12.14 -19.46 3.49
CA THR A 161 -13.07 -19.14 4.60
C THR A 161 -13.14 -17.64 4.92
N ALA A 162 -12.26 -16.84 4.31
CA ALA A 162 -12.20 -15.39 4.41
C ALA A 162 -11.51 -14.80 3.16
N PRO A 163 -11.69 -13.50 2.87
CA PRO A 163 -10.94 -12.78 1.85
C PRO A 163 -9.42 -12.91 2.01
N ASN A 164 -8.72 -13.14 0.89
CA ASN A 164 -7.28 -12.90 0.72
C ASN A 164 -7.05 -12.27 -0.68
N ASP A 165 -5.85 -11.80 -0.99
CA ASP A 165 -5.49 -11.21 -2.30
C ASP A 165 -4.52 -12.07 -3.15
N GLY A 166 -4.60 -13.40 -3.08
CA GLY A 166 -3.80 -14.32 -3.90
C GLY A 166 -4.20 -15.80 -3.80
N GLY A 167 -3.25 -16.69 -4.07
CA GLY A 167 -3.45 -18.14 -4.05
C GLY A 167 -3.44 -18.77 -2.65
N SER A 168 -2.65 -19.85 -2.48
CA SER A 168 -2.52 -20.58 -1.21
C SER A 168 -2.23 -19.66 -0.02
N SER A 169 -3.07 -19.77 1.03
CA SER A 169 -2.99 -18.99 2.25
C SER A 169 -3.51 -19.81 3.44
N ALA A 170 -3.33 -19.32 4.68
CA ALA A 170 -3.88 -19.98 5.87
C ALA A 170 -5.43 -19.93 5.98
N VAL A 171 -6.13 -19.28 5.04
CA VAL A 171 -7.61 -19.27 4.97
C VAL A 171 -8.15 -20.14 3.83
N SER A 172 -7.28 -20.76 3.02
CA SER A 172 -7.67 -21.64 1.91
C SER A 172 -8.40 -22.88 2.41
N ALA A 173 -9.56 -23.17 1.83
CA ALA A 173 -10.37 -24.35 2.12
C ALA A 173 -10.38 -25.34 0.95
N PHE A 174 -10.50 -24.81 -0.27
CA PHE A 174 -10.48 -25.57 -1.50
C PHE A 174 -9.67 -24.87 -2.58
N GLU A 175 -9.11 -25.69 -3.46
CA GLU A 175 -8.40 -25.32 -4.68
C GLU A 175 -9.07 -26.12 -5.80
N ILE A 176 -9.64 -25.44 -6.80
CA ILE A 176 -10.20 -26.09 -7.98
C ILE A 176 -9.24 -25.86 -9.13
N MET A 177 -8.66 -26.94 -9.65
CA MET A 177 -7.80 -26.92 -10.82
C MET A 177 -8.59 -27.40 -12.05
N VAL A 178 -8.56 -26.64 -13.15
CA VAL A 178 -9.14 -27.05 -14.44
C VAL A 178 -8.00 -27.28 -15.42
N TRP A 179 -7.52 -28.52 -15.49
CA TRP A 179 -6.38 -28.92 -16.32
C TRP A 179 -6.81 -28.98 -17.79
N THR A 180 -6.57 -27.88 -18.51
CA THR A 180 -6.86 -27.75 -19.94
C THR A 180 -5.91 -28.56 -20.82
N GLY A 181 -4.74 -28.94 -20.31
CA GLY A 181 -3.89 -29.96 -20.91
C GLY A 181 -2.79 -30.42 -19.97
N HIS A 182 -2.18 -31.57 -20.26
CA HIS A 182 -1.06 -32.10 -19.47
C HIS A 182 -0.17 -33.03 -20.29
N GLN A 183 1.04 -33.29 -19.79
CA GLN A 183 1.93 -34.33 -20.29
C GLN A 183 2.64 -34.98 -19.09
N ASN A 184 2.49 -36.30 -18.94
CA ASN A 184 3.08 -37.14 -17.89
C ASN A 184 2.79 -36.75 -16.41
N ALA A 185 2.21 -35.58 -16.14
CA ALA A 185 1.70 -35.16 -14.83
C ALA A 185 0.39 -35.89 -14.47
N ALA A 186 0.14 -36.04 -13.17
CA ALA A 186 -1.06 -36.68 -12.62
C ALA A 186 -1.64 -35.85 -11.46
N PRO A 187 -2.97 -35.66 -11.40
CA PRO A 187 -3.62 -34.79 -10.43
C PRO A 187 -3.58 -35.33 -9.00
N VAL A 188 -3.85 -34.47 -8.02
CA VAL A 188 -3.82 -34.84 -6.61
C VAL A 188 -5.01 -35.74 -6.24
N GLY A 189 -4.69 -36.96 -5.80
CA GLY A 189 -5.64 -37.89 -5.20
C GLY A 189 -6.37 -38.81 -6.19
N PRO A 190 -7.20 -39.74 -5.67
CA PRO A 190 -7.95 -40.68 -6.49
C PRO A 190 -8.97 -39.96 -7.38
N GLN A 191 -9.29 -40.59 -8.52
CA GLN A 191 -10.44 -40.18 -9.31
C GLN A 191 -11.72 -40.40 -8.48
N ILE A 192 -12.50 -39.33 -8.29
CA ILE A 192 -13.79 -39.35 -7.58
C ILE A 192 -14.99 -39.44 -8.53
N GLY A 193 -14.80 -39.11 -9.82
CA GLY A 193 -15.87 -39.24 -10.82
C GLY A 193 -15.51 -38.72 -12.22
N THR A 194 -16.55 -38.38 -12.98
CA THR A 194 -16.48 -37.76 -14.31
C THR A 194 -17.65 -36.79 -14.46
N VAL A 195 -17.44 -35.65 -15.11
CA VAL A 195 -18.51 -34.68 -15.41
C VAL A 195 -18.38 -34.17 -16.84
N THR A 196 -19.51 -33.96 -17.53
CA THR A 196 -19.51 -33.21 -18.80
C THR A 196 -19.87 -31.75 -18.52
N LEU A 197 -18.89 -30.86 -18.61
CA LEU A 197 -19.06 -29.41 -18.49
C LEU A 197 -18.63 -28.75 -19.79
N GLN A 198 -19.48 -27.84 -20.31
CA GLN A 198 -19.21 -27.01 -21.49
C GLN A 198 -18.86 -27.80 -22.78
N GLY A 199 -19.32 -29.05 -22.86
CA GLY A 199 -19.10 -29.96 -24.00
C GLY A 199 -17.93 -30.93 -23.82
N THR A 200 -17.00 -30.66 -22.91
CA THR A 200 -15.89 -31.54 -22.55
C THR A 200 -16.30 -32.48 -21.41
N THR A 201 -15.88 -33.75 -21.48
CA THR A 201 -16.05 -34.72 -20.37
C THR A 201 -14.74 -34.84 -19.61
N TRP A 202 -14.73 -34.30 -18.39
CA TRP A 202 -13.57 -34.20 -17.51
C TRP A 202 -13.53 -35.40 -16.53
N THR A 203 -12.35 -35.97 -16.29
CA THR A 203 -12.15 -36.87 -15.13
C THR A 203 -11.88 -36.03 -13.89
N VAL A 204 -12.65 -36.26 -12.82
CA VAL A 204 -12.54 -35.45 -11.59
C VAL A 204 -11.77 -36.23 -10.53
N HIS A 205 -10.73 -35.62 -10.00
CA HIS A 205 -9.89 -36.11 -8.90
C HIS A 205 -10.01 -35.19 -7.69
N ALA A 206 -9.79 -35.72 -6.49
CA ALA A 206 -9.69 -34.88 -5.30
C ALA A 206 -8.78 -35.49 -4.23
N GLY A 207 -8.03 -34.63 -3.54
CA GLY A 207 -7.17 -35.03 -2.43
C GLY A 207 -6.69 -33.84 -1.58
N PRO A 208 -6.21 -34.10 -0.36
CA PRO A 208 -5.70 -33.05 0.52
C PRO A 208 -4.34 -32.54 0.05
N VAL A 209 -4.19 -31.21 -0.01
CA VAL A 209 -2.90 -30.52 -0.22
C VAL A 209 -2.69 -29.60 0.97
N SER A 210 -1.60 -29.81 1.72
CA SER A 210 -1.28 -29.07 2.96
C SER A 210 -2.42 -29.12 4.01
N HIS A 211 -3.37 -28.18 3.94
CA HIS A 211 -4.54 -28.06 4.82
C HIS A 211 -5.86 -27.81 4.08
N TRP A 212 -5.84 -27.65 2.75
CA TRP A 212 -7.03 -27.53 1.90
C TRP A 212 -7.27 -28.82 1.10
N THR A 213 -8.40 -28.89 0.39
CA THR A 213 -8.67 -29.96 -0.57
C THR A 213 -8.51 -29.44 -2.00
N CYS A 214 -7.60 -30.05 -2.76
CA CYS A 214 -7.48 -29.85 -4.19
C CYS A 214 -8.52 -30.72 -4.92
N ILE A 215 -9.15 -30.17 -5.96
CA ILE A 215 -10.11 -30.83 -6.83
C ILE A 215 -9.69 -30.55 -8.29
N SER A 216 -9.14 -31.55 -8.97
CA SER A 216 -8.64 -31.40 -10.34
C SER A 216 -9.65 -31.98 -11.35
N PHE A 217 -10.07 -31.15 -12.30
CA PHE A 217 -10.85 -31.55 -13.47
C PHE A 217 -9.91 -31.68 -14.66
N VAL A 218 -9.67 -32.91 -15.12
CA VAL A 218 -8.68 -33.19 -16.19
C VAL A 218 -9.37 -33.46 -17.52
N ALA A 219 -8.94 -32.73 -18.56
CA ALA A 219 -9.41 -32.92 -19.93
C ALA A 219 -8.94 -34.28 -20.51
N PRO A 220 -9.70 -34.91 -21.42
CA PRO A 220 -9.31 -36.19 -22.03
C PRO A 220 -8.23 -36.04 -23.11
N ASP A 221 -8.09 -34.85 -23.68
CA ASP A 221 -7.14 -34.43 -24.71
C ASP A 221 -6.75 -32.96 -24.42
N ASN A 222 -5.59 -32.50 -24.93
CA ASN A 222 -5.13 -31.12 -24.70
C ASN A 222 -6.00 -30.08 -25.43
N ILE A 223 -6.51 -29.10 -24.68
CA ILE A 223 -7.36 -28.00 -25.13
C ILE A 223 -6.53 -26.71 -25.18
N GLU A 224 -5.69 -26.59 -26.22
CA GLU A 224 -4.82 -25.43 -26.49
C GLU A 224 -5.57 -24.09 -26.63
N GLN A 225 -6.88 -24.12 -26.87
CA GLN A 225 -7.76 -22.95 -26.96
C GLN A 225 -9.06 -23.19 -26.18
N TYR A 226 -9.02 -22.90 -24.88
CA TYR A 226 -10.17 -22.97 -23.98
C TYR A 226 -10.96 -21.65 -24.00
N GLN A 227 -12.30 -21.76 -24.04
CA GLN A 227 -13.22 -20.65 -23.78
C GLN A 227 -14.47 -21.16 -23.06
N GLY A 228 -14.76 -20.63 -21.87
CA GLY A 228 -15.87 -21.10 -21.05
C GLY A 228 -15.96 -20.44 -19.67
N ASP A 229 -16.97 -20.80 -18.90
CA ASP A 229 -17.22 -20.23 -17.56
C ASP A 229 -16.53 -21.07 -16.47
N VAL A 230 -15.47 -20.56 -15.86
CA VAL A 230 -14.77 -21.34 -14.81
C VAL A 230 -15.60 -21.49 -13.52
N LEU A 231 -16.68 -20.71 -13.36
CA LEU A 231 -17.60 -20.82 -12.24
C LEU A 231 -18.45 -22.09 -12.28
N ASP A 232 -18.63 -22.73 -13.44
CA ASP A 232 -19.40 -23.98 -13.53
C ASP A 232 -18.68 -25.14 -12.82
N PHE A 233 -17.35 -25.14 -12.82
CA PHE A 233 -16.52 -26.11 -12.09
C PHE A 233 -16.64 -25.89 -10.58
N VAL A 234 -16.66 -24.62 -10.14
CA VAL A 234 -16.93 -24.22 -8.75
C VAL A 234 -18.32 -24.67 -8.30
N ARG A 235 -19.35 -24.45 -9.12
CA ARG A 235 -20.73 -24.88 -8.84
C ARG A 235 -20.86 -26.40 -8.76
N TRP A 236 -20.23 -27.14 -9.67
CA TRP A 236 -20.17 -28.60 -9.57
C TRP A 236 -19.51 -29.03 -8.25
N GLY A 237 -18.44 -28.33 -7.83
CA GLY A 237 -17.81 -28.51 -6.52
C GLY A 237 -18.79 -28.33 -5.36
N VAL A 238 -19.57 -27.24 -5.34
CA VAL A 238 -20.61 -26.96 -4.33
C VAL A 238 -21.68 -28.07 -4.30
N GLU A 239 -22.07 -28.59 -5.46
CA GLU A 239 -23.11 -29.63 -5.57
C GLU A 239 -22.62 -31.05 -5.18
N ASN A 240 -21.32 -31.35 -5.35
CA ASN A 240 -20.81 -32.73 -5.32
C ASN A 240 -19.69 -32.99 -4.29
N VAL A 241 -19.03 -31.96 -3.73
CA VAL A 241 -17.89 -32.12 -2.82
C VAL A 241 -18.23 -31.62 -1.40
N ASN A 242 -18.25 -32.56 -0.45
CA ASN A 242 -18.62 -32.29 0.93
C ASN A 242 -17.73 -31.22 1.60
N GLY A 243 -18.35 -30.15 2.10
CA GLY A 243 -17.70 -29.01 2.75
C GLY A 243 -17.51 -27.81 1.84
N LEU A 244 -17.47 -28.01 0.51
CA LEU A 244 -17.48 -26.91 -0.45
C LEU A 244 -18.91 -26.35 -0.54
N ASN A 245 -19.06 -25.05 -0.36
CA ASN A 245 -20.36 -24.37 -0.24
C ASN A 245 -20.27 -22.95 -0.81
N ASP A 246 -21.41 -22.32 -1.08
CA ASP A 246 -21.51 -21.02 -1.75
C ASP A 246 -21.33 -19.79 -0.83
N GLU A 247 -21.09 -20.00 0.47
CA GLU A 247 -20.64 -18.97 1.42
C GLU A 247 -19.11 -18.78 1.37
N LEU A 248 -18.34 -19.75 0.85
CA LEU A 248 -16.89 -19.63 0.68
C LEU A 248 -16.54 -18.47 -0.25
N ILE A 249 -15.42 -17.81 0.04
CA ILE A 249 -14.95 -16.63 -0.67
C ILE A 249 -14.12 -17.04 -1.88
N LEU A 250 -14.48 -16.52 -3.06
CA LEU A 250 -13.64 -16.59 -4.25
C LEU A 250 -12.48 -15.61 -4.11
N ASN A 251 -11.29 -16.12 -3.82
CA ASN A 251 -10.12 -15.31 -3.48
C ASN A 251 -9.27 -14.97 -4.73
N ALA A 252 -8.93 -15.98 -5.53
CA ALA A 252 -8.19 -15.79 -6.78
C ALA A 252 -8.73 -16.70 -7.91
N VAL A 253 -8.54 -16.22 -9.14
CA VAL A 253 -8.67 -16.99 -10.38
C VAL A 253 -7.39 -16.75 -11.16
N GLU A 254 -6.60 -17.80 -11.31
CA GLU A 254 -5.33 -17.79 -12.04
C GLU A 254 -5.40 -18.74 -13.25
N ALA A 255 -4.59 -18.49 -14.27
CA ALA A 255 -4.35 -19.43 -15.35
C ALA A 255 -2.85 -19.53 -15.61
N GLY A 256 -2.31 -20.74 -15.74
CA GLY A 256 -0.87 -20.94 -15.70
C GLY A 256 -0.38 -22.31 -16.13
N THR A 257 0.78 -22.70 -15.61
CA THR A 257 1.42 -23.98 -15.93
C THR A 257 2.24 -24.45 -14.74
N GLU A 258 1.93 -25.64 -14.24
CA GLU A 258 2.73 -26.34 -13.24
C GLU A 258 3.86 -27.09 -13.92
N ALA A 259 5.09 -26.88 -13.47
CA ALA A 259 6.27 -27.59 -13.97
C ALA A 259 6.84 -28.53 -12.89
N PHE A 260 7.02 -29.80 -13.25
CA PHE A 260 7.46 -30.85 -12.34
C PHE A 260 8.92 -31.24 -12.63
N ILE A 261 9.19 -31.75 -13.84
CA ILE A 261 10.53 -31.99 -14.38
C ILE A 261 10.61 -31.73 -15.89
N ASP A 262 11.77 -31.29 -16.35
CA ASP A 262 12.14 -31.15 -17.76
C ASP A 262 13.67 -31.17 -17.89
N GLN A 263 14.20 -31.99 -18.80
CA GLN A 263 15.64 -32.03 -19.06
C GLN A 263 16.15 -30.82 -19.85
N ARG A 264 15.33 -30.11 -20.66
CA ARG A 264 15.75 -28.87 -21.33
C ARG A 264 14.63 -28.04 -21.98
N GLN A 265 14.43 -26.83 -21.44
CA GLN A 265 13.73 -25.69 -22.04
C GLN A 265 12.38 -26.01 -22.68
N THR A 266 11.36 -26.08 -21.84
CA THR A 266 9.98 -25.97 -22.29
C THR A 266 9.54 -24.51 -22.37
N LEU A 267 8.94 -24.08 -23.50
CA LEU A 267 8.39 -22.73 -23.70
C LEU A 267 6.85 -22.76 -23.63
N LEU A 268 6.28 -22.05 -22.66
CA LEU A 268 4.88 -21.63 -22.72
C LEU A 268 4.75 -20.32 -23.50
N ASN A 269 3.69 -20.16 -24.29
CA ASN A 269 3.11 -18.85 -24.62
C ASN A 269 1.63 -18.92 -24.23
N ALA A 270 1.10 -18.00 -23.43
CA ALA A 270 -0.30 -18.06 -23.01
C ALA A 270 -1.00 -16.70 -22.87
N GLU A 271 -2.28 -16.63 -23.27
CA GLU A 271 -3.12 -15.44 -23.29
C GLU A 271 -4.40 -15.63 -22.45
N LEU A 272 -4.56 -14.86 -21.35
CA LEU A 272 -5.79 -14.86 -20.53
C LEU A 272 -6.69 -13.66 -20.86
N SER A 273 -7.99 -13.93 -21.00
CA SER A 273 -9.05 -12.94 -20.73
C SER A 273 -10.01 -13.47 -19.66
N VAL A 274 -10.50 -12.58 -18.80
CA VAL A 274 -11.62 -12.84 -17.88
C VAL A 274 -12.57 -11.65 -17.94
N GLU A 275 -13.86 -11.95 -18.07
CA GLU A 275 -14.98 -11.00 -18.09
C GLU A 275 -16.14 -11.51 -17.21
N GLY A 276 -16.97 -10.59 -16.68
CA GLY A 276 -18.22 -10.95 -16.00
C GLY A 276 -18.24 -10.88 -14.46
N ALA A 277 -17.23 -10.27 -13.81
CA ALA A 277 -17.24 -9.97 -12.37
C ALA A 277 -18.23 -8.84 -11.97
N ASP A 278 -19.44 -8.85 -12.54
CA ASP A 278 -20.51 -7.88 -12.33
C ASP A 278 -21.19 -8.09 -10.96
N VAL A 279 -20.55 -7.57 -9.91
CA VAL A 279 -21.16 -7.47 -8.58
C VAL A 279 -22.46 -6.67 -8.67
N ALA A 280 -23.55 -7.26 -8.20
CA ALA A 280 -24.87 -6.65 -8.31
C ALA A 280 -25.02 -5.42 -7.40
N TRP A 281 -24.82 -4.23 -7.96
CA TRP A 281 -25.10 -2.94 -7.32
C TRP A 281 -26.60 -2.77 -7.01
N GLN A 282 -27.05 -3.34 -5.88
CA GLN A 282 -28.33 -2.98 -5.27
C GLN A 282 -28.22 -1.60 -4.61
N GLY A 283 -28.34 -0.55 -5.43
CA GLY A 283 -28.42 0.82 -4.95
C GLY A 283 -29.67 1.04 -4.09
N TYR A 284 -29.48 1.33 -2.80
CA TYR A 284 -30.57 1.60 -1.86
C TYR A 284 -31.23 2.96 -2.13
N VAL A 285 -32.24 2.97 -3.01
CA VAL A 285 -33.09 4.14 -3.25
C VAL A 285 -34.07 4.32 -2.08
N TYR A 286 -33.73 5.20 -1.14
CA TYR A 286 -34.64 5.62 -0.08
C TYR A 286 -35.66 6.66 -0.58
N VAL A 287 -36.75 6.18 -1.20
CA VAL A 287 -37.98 6.95 -1.40
C VAL A 287 -39.19 6.11 -0.96
N CYS A 288 -39.77 6.43 0.20
CA CYS A 288 -40.95 5.76 0.74
C CYS A 288 -42.12 6.72 0.94
N CYS A 289 -43.04 6.77 -0.03
CA CYS A 289 -44.51 6.86 0.16
C CYS A 289 -45.22 6.96 -1.21
N GLY A 290 -46.44 6.43 -1.33
CA GLY A 290 -47.34 6.75 -2.45
C GLY A 290 -47.63 5.64 -3.46
N GLU A 291 -48.29 4.58 -3.00
CA GLU A 291 -49.28 3.75 -3.72
C GLU A 291 -49.33 3.70 -5.27
N SER A 292 -49.18 2.45 -5.77
CA SER A 292 -50.15 1.75 -6.64
C SER A 292 -49.81 1.40 -8.11
N ARG A 293 -50.05 0.10 -8.39
CA ARG A 293 -50.58 -0.50 -9.64
C ARG A 293 -49.77 -0.47 -10.96
N ARG A 294 -49.38 -1.71 -11.31
CA ARG A 294 -49.55 -2.38 -12.62
C ARG A 294 -48.53 -2.14 -13.75
N SER A 295 -47.85 -3.25 -14.03
CA SER A 295 -47.86 -4.01 -15.31
C SER A 295 -46.83 -3.70 -16.41
N ASN A 296 -46.31 -4.84 -16.91
CA ASN A 296 -45.72 -5.13 -18.21
C ASN A 296 -44.25 -4.78 -18.48
N PHE A 297 -43.52 -5.84 -18.81
CA PHE A 297 -42.36 -5.81 -19.70
C PHE A 297 -42.72 -5.15 -21.03
N GLU A 298 -41.76 -4.45 -21.63
CA GLU A 298 -41.33 -4.78 -23.00
C GLU A 298 -39.84 -4.46 -23.14
N ILE A 299 -39.12 -5.18 -24.01
CA ILE A 299 -37.70 -4.95 -24.30
C ILE A 299 -37.60 -4.68 -25.79
N GLU A 300 -37.03 -3.54 -26.18
CA GLU A 300 -36.46 -3.41 -27.52
C GLU A 300 -35.18 -2.56 -27.51
N ARG A 301 -34.31 -2.83 -28.50
CA ARG A 301 -32.96 -2.26 -28.63
C ARG A 301 -32.95 -1.13 -29.67
N THR A 302 -31.79 -0.49 -29.78
CA THR A 302 -31.34 0.41 -30.87
C THR A 302 -31.92 1.83 -30.86
N SER A 303 -31.25 2.87 -31.39
CA SER A 303 -29.81 3.20 -31.53
C SER A 303 -29.68 4.64 -32.10
N ILE A 304 -28.45 5.13 -32.31
CA ILE A 304 -28.09 6.26 -33.21
C ILE A 304 -28.46 7.70 -32.76
N LEU A 305 -27.44 8.37 -32.20
CA LEU A 305 -26.92 9.70 -32.60
C LEU A 305 -27.78 10.59 -33.54
N ARG A 306 -28.21 11.78 -33.07
CA ARG A 306 -27.56 13.08 -33.42
C ARG A 306 -28.15 14.31 -32.71
N GLU A 307 -27.46 15.45 -32.87
CA GLU A 307 -27.77 16.75 -32.28
C GLU A 307 -28.99 17.45 -32.92
N VAL A 308 -29.63 18.36 -32.18
CA VAL A 308 -29.95 19.73 -32.65
C VAL A 308 -29.83 20.72 -31.47
N VAL A 309 -29.18 21.87 -31.71
CA VAL A 309 -29.09 23.01 -30.78
C VAL A 309 -30.10 24.09 -31.19
N MET A 310 -30.83 24.70 -30.23
CA MET A 310 -31.43 26.07 -30.22
C MET A 310 -32.50 26.15 -29.10
N GLN A 311 -32.89 27.28 -28.49
CA GLN A 311 -32.35 28.63 -28.23
C GLN A 311 -33.39 29.35 -27.32
N ARG A 312 -33.03 30.50 -26.70
CA ARG A 312 -33.91 31.42 -25.91
C ARG A 312 -34.40 30.85 -24.57
N SER A 313 -34.18 31.45 -23.39
CA SER A 313 -33.84 32.81 -22.92
C SER A 313 -34.98 33.85 -22.88
N SER A 314 -35.45 34.17 -21.66
CA SER A 314 -35.33 35.50 -20.99
C SER A 314 -36.53 35.89 -20.08
N ARG A 315 -36.26 36.78 -19.09
CA ARG A 315 -37.20 37.57 -18.23
C ARG A 315 -37.91 36.76 -17.10
N LEU A 316 -37.76 37.01 -15.78
CA LEU A 316 -37.21 38.09 -14.92
C LEU A 316 -38.20 39.22 -14.54
N VAL A 317 -38.27 39.54 -13.23
CA VAL A 317 -39.09 40.58 -12.50
C VAL A 317 -40.58 40.21 -12.25
N GLY A 318 -41.22 40.45 -11.09
CA GLY A 318 -40.74 40.87 -9.75
C GLY A 318 -41.79 41.53 -8.81
N CYS A 319 -41.43 41.75 -7.53
CA CYS A 319 -41.98 42.69 -6.51
C CYS A 319 -43.33 42.48 -5.74
N LEU A 320 -43.18 42.37 -4.39
CA LEU A 320 -43.85 43.13 -3.29
C LEU A 320 -45.39 43.08 -3.02
N ALA A 321 -45.80 42.70 -1.78
CA ALA A 321 -46.25 43.66 -0.72
C ALA A 321 -46.79 43.03 0.62
N ARG A 322 -46.33 43.61 1.77
CA ARG A 322 -46.96 43.89 3.10
C ARG A 322 -48.18 43.06 3.60
N ASN A 323 -48.26 42.57 4.85
CA ASN A 323 -48.39 43.30 6.15
C ASN A 323 -48.17 42.34 7.37
N ARG A 324 -47.66 42.76 8.55
CA ARG A 324 -48.37 43.15 9.82
C ARG A 324 -49.59 42.30 10.23
N SER A 325 -49.90 41.92 11.50
CA SER A 325 -49.26 41.94 12.85
C SER A 325 -50.29 41.32 13.87
N ASN A 326 -50.17 41.13 15.22
CA ASN A 326 -49.22 41.53 16.29
C ASN A 326 -49.49 40.73 17.63
N LEU A 327 -48.57 40.78 18.62
CA LEU A 327 -48.75 40.51 20.10
C LEU A 327 -49.19 39.08 20.58
N ALA A 328 -49.29 38.76 21.90
CA ALA A 328 -48.28 38.72 22.98
C ALA A 328 -48.82 38.11 24.33
N ASN A 329 -47.94 37.44 25.11
CA ASN A 329 -47.96 37.20 26.59
C ASN A 329 -49.01 36.26 27.28
N GLY A 330 -48.60 35.66 28.42
CA GLY A 330 -49.43 34.92 29.41
C GLY A 330 -48.94 33.49 29.74
N ILE A 331 -47.91 33.23 30.56
CA ILE A 331 -47.81 33.27 32.05
C ILE A 331 -48.48 32.09 32.80
N SER A 332 -47.62 31.09 33.15
CA SER A 332 -47.47 30.36 34.43
C SER A 332 -48.65 29.96 35.34
N ALA A 333 -48.68 28.67 35.73
CA ALA A 333 -49.03 28.21 37.09
C ALA A 333 -48.31 26.87 37.46
N ARG A 334 -48.10 26.62 38.76
CA ARG A 334 -47.61 25.34 39.37
C ARG A 334 -48.83 24.54 39.92
N SER A 335 -48.79 23.27 40.35
CA SER A 335 -47.95 22.72 41.45
C SER A 335 -48.25 21.23 41.79
N THR A 336 -47.28 20.53 42.44
CA THR A 336 -47.43 19.42 43.45
C THR A 336 -48.15 18.10 43.04
N LEU A 337 -47.95 16.87 43.57
CA LEU A 337 -47.11 16.16 44.59
C LEU A 337 -47.34 14.61 44.36
N ALA A 338 -46.70 13.55 44.91
CA ALA A 338 -45.57 13.27 45.83
C ALA A 338 -45.09 11.77 45.71
N THR A 339 -44.08 11.36 46.50
CA THR A 339 -43.84 10.05 47.23
C THR A 339 -44.36 8.68 46.70
N ALA A 340 -43.68 7.51 46.84
CA ALA A 340 -42.41 7.12 47.52
C ALA A 340 -41.90 5.69 47.10
N ARG A 341 -40.81 5.19 47.74
CA ARG A 341 -40.18 3.83 47.74
C ARG A 341 -40.18 3.25 49.19
N PRO A 342 -39.67 2.04 49.57
CA PRO A 342 -38.98 0.91 48.86
C PRO A 342 -39.74 -0.46 49.05
N SER A 343 -39.28 -1.69 49.43
CA SER A 343 -37.98 -2.31 49.85
C SER A 343 -38.00 -3.88 49.95
N LEU A 344 -36.85 -4.53 49.70
CA LEU A 344 -36.23 -5.73 50.34
C LEU A 344 -36.92 -7.14 50.42
N LEU A 345 -36.29 -8.16 49.79
CA LEU A 345 -35.57 -9.38 50.33
C LEU A 345 -36.05 -10.13 51.62
N PRO A 346 -35.54 -11.35 51.97
CA PRO A 346 -35.14 -12.58 51.21
C PRO A 346 -35.55 -13.93 51.92
N ALA A 347 -35.19 -15.13 51.38
CA ALA A 347 -34.97 -16.45 52.06
C ALA A 347 -35.05 -17.64 51.05
N LEU A 348 -34.72 -18.93 51.36
CA LEU A 348 -33.52 -19.58 51.94
C LEU A 348 -33.75 -21.13 51.94
N GLY A 349 -32.69 -21.97 51.86
CA GLY A 349 -32.71 -23.30 52.54
C GLY A 349 -32.34 -24.60 51.79
N CYS A 350 -31.44 -25.35 52.43
CA CYS A 350 -31.35 -26.82 52.55
C CYS A 350 -30.75 -27.72 51.44
N ALA A 351 -29.87 -28.61 51.90
CA ALA A 351 -29.40 -29.85 51.27
C ALA A 351 -29.37 -30.97 52.36
N PRO A 352 -29.27 -32.26 52.00
CA PRO A 352 -28.89 -33.32 52.92
C PRO A 352 -27.58 -34.04 52.53
N THR A 353 -27.07 -34.90 53.43
CA THR A 353 -25.70 -35.43 53.45
C THR A 353 -25.61 -36.95 53.24
N GLU A 354 -24.39 -37.41 52.91
CA GLU A 354 -23.79 -38.73 53.20
C GLU A 354 -24.53 -40.05 52.86
N GLN A 355 -23.82 -40.93 52.14
CA GLN A 355 -23.25 -42.13 52.79
C GLN A 355 -22.12 -42.75 51.95
N SER A 356 -21.39 -43.72 52.52
CA SER A 356 -20.15 -44.27 51.96
C SER A 356 -20.24 -45.77 51.64
N THR A 357 -19.43 -46.23 50.69
CA THR A 357 -18.95 -47.62 50.69
C THR A 357 -17.60 -47.72 49.97
N GLN A 358 -16.66 -48.49 50.52
CA GLN A 358 -15.32 -48.67 49.96
C GLN A 358 -15.24 -49.94 49.09
N ARG A 359 -14.46 -49.91 48.00
CA ARG A 359 -13.55 -51.02 47.67
C ARG A 359 -12.34 -50.59 46.82
N ARG A 360 -11.17 -51.06 47.29
CA ARG A 360 -9.87 -51.14 46.59
C ARG A 360 -9.96 -52.18 45.44
N THR A 361 -9.15 -52.21 44.39
CA THR A 361 -8.02 -51.36 43.90
C THR A 361 -7.68 -51.81 42.46
N LEU A 362 -7.14 -50.91 41.63
CA LEU A 362 -5.81 -51.01 40.99
C LEU A 362 -5.55 -49.80 40.06
N ALA A 363 -4.29 -49.53 39.71
CA ALA A 363 -3.85 -48.45 38.83
C ALA A 363 -3.78 -48.92 37.34
N THR A 364 -3.51 -48.11 36.30
CA THR A 364 -2.87 -46.77 36.21
C THR A 364 -3.55 -45.90 35.10
N PRO A 365 -3.01 -44.81 34.50
CA PRO A 365 -3.74 -43.54 34.48
C PRO A 365 -4.35 -43.09 33.13
N ALA A 366 -5.34 -42.20 33.28
CA ALA A 366 -5.88 -41.19 32.36
C ALA A 366 -5.47 -41.17 30.86
N ALA A 367 -6.50 -41.28 30.01
CA ALA A 367 -6.57 -40.61 28.71
C ALA A 367 -7.96 -39.95 28.60
N GLU A 368 -8.07 -38.69 29.02
CA GLU A 368 -9.35 -37.98 29.11
C GLU A 368 -9.75 -37.35 27.78
N ARG A 369 -10.99 -37.59 27.33
CA ARG A 369 -11.54 -37.01 26.10
C ARG A 369 -12.03 -35.58 26.36
N ALA A 370 -11.21 -34.59 26.01
CA ALA A 370 -11.68 -33.21 25.86
C ALA A 370 -12.38 -33.04 24.50
N SER A 371 -13.65 -32.62 24.53
CA SER A 371 -14.41 -32.27 23.33
C SER A 371 -14.00 -30.87 22.85
N LEU A 372 -13.46 -30.75 21.63
CA LEU A 372 -13.14 -29.46 21.02
C LEU A 372 -14.40 -28.80 20.43
N THR A 373 -15.29 -28.34 21.30
CA THR A 373 -16.39 -27.44 20.96
C THR A 373 -15.90 -25.99 20.90
N GLY A 374 -15.95 -25.40 19.70
CA GLY A 374 -15.87 -23.95 19.49
C GLY A 374 -14.50 -23.31 19.68
N ILE A 375 -13.94 -22.78 18.60
CA ILE A 375 -13.00 -21.65 18.72
C ILE A 375 -13.85 -20.43 19.07
N ASP A 376 -13.95 -20.14 20.37
CA ASP A 376 -14.57 -18.92 20.86
C ASP A 376 -13.82 -17.71 20.28
N ARG A 377 -14.54 -16.80 19.59
CA ARG A 377 -14.03 -15.47 19.21
C ARG A 377 -14.01 -14.56 20.43
N SER A 378 -13.40 -15.05 21.50
CA SER A 378 -12.97 -14.30 22.67
C SER A 378 -11.94 -13.28 22.21
N THR A 379 -12.42 -12.06 21.93
CA THR A 379 -11.56 -10.90 21.67
C THR A 379 -10.54 -10.82 22.80
N SER A 380 -9.25 -10.92 22.48
CA SER A 380 -8.20 -11.08 23.49
C SER A 380 -8.31 -9.97 24.53
N ASN A 381 -8.50 -10.34 25.79
CA ASN A 381 -8.72 -9.41 26.91
C ASN A 381 -7.39 -8.72 27.36
N ARG A 382 -6.56 -8.37 26.38
CA ARG A 382 -5.26 -7.69 26.47
C ARG A 382 -5.44 -6.26 25.93
N PRO A 383 -4.83 -5.24 26.55
CA PRO A 383 -4.80 -3.90 25.97
C PRO A 383 -4.01 -3.91 24.66
N PRO A 384 -4.38 -3.09 23.66
CA PRO A 384 -3.71 -3.08 22.37
C PRO A 384 -2.33 -2.42 22.43
N THR A 385 -1.41 -2.87 21.58
CA THR A 385 -0.14 -2.16 21.31
C THR A 385 -0.44 -0.95 20.43
N GLY A 386 -0.20 0.26 20.95
CA GLY A 386 -0.52 1.50 20.25
C GLY A 386 0.54 1.89 19.22
N VAL A 387 0.16 2.22 18.00
CA VAL A 387 1.07 2.78 16.98
C VAL A 387 0.64 4.21 16.65
N VAL A 388 1.41 5.20 17.11
CA VAL A 388 1.03 6.61 17.06
C VAL A 388 1.66 7.28 15.84
N PHE A 389 0.84 7.52 14.82
CA PHE A 389 1.21 8.20 13.58
C PHE A 389 1.39 9.69 13.84
N MET A 390 2.64 10.14 13.93
CA MET A 390 2.99 11.54 14.14
C MET A 390 3.23 12.27 12.81
N ASN A 391 2.53 13.37 12.60
CA ASN A 391 2.73 14.28 11.46
C ASN A 391 2.38 15.73 11.88
N MET A 392 2.65 16.75 11.06
CA MET A 392 2.14 18.10 11.32
C MET A 392 0.61 18.19 11.21
N GLY A 393 0.05 17.38 10.30
CA GLY A 393 -1.36 17.42 9.93
C GLY A 393 -1.71 18.63 9.08
N GLY A 394 -2.99 18.74 8.72
CA GLY A 394 -3.55 19.89 8.02
C GLY A 394 -5.04 20.06 8.36
N PRO A 395 -5.60 21.27 8.21
CA PRO A 395 -7.02 21.52 8.49
C PRO A 395 -7.88 20.61 7.61
N SER A 396 -8.79 19.84 8.22
CA SER A 396 -9.65 18.92 7.48
C SER A 396 -10.77 19.65 6.71
N THR A 397 -11.08 20.88 7.14
CA THR A 397 -12.02 21.80 6.51
C THR A 397 -11.47 23.23 6.53
N VAL A 398 -11.83 24.05 5.53
CA VAL A 398 -11.38 25.47 5.42
C VAL A 398 -11.42 26.25 6.76
N PRO A 399 -12.50 26.20 7.59
CA PRO A 399 -12.58 26.96 8.84
C PRO A 399 -11.53 26.58 9.90
N GLU A 400 -10.93 25.39 9.85
CA GLU A 400 -9.86 24.99 10.78
C GLU A 400 -8.54 25.72 10.49
N THR A 401 -8.40 26.37 9.33
CA THR A 401 -7.14 27.01 8.87
C THR A 401 -6.62 28.05 9.86
N GLY A 402 -7.49 28.85 10.48
CA GLY A 402 -7.07 29.84 11.48
C GLY A 402 -6.45 29.20 12.73
N ASP A 403 -7.02 28.10 13.18
CA ASP A 403 -6.58 27.33 14.34
C ASP A 403 -5.26 26.60 14.06
N PHE A 404 -5.17 25.94 12.89
CA PHE A 404 -3.98 25.28 12.38
C PHE A 404 -2.79 26.25 12.29
N LEU A 405 -2.96 27.40 11.62
CA LEU A 405 -1.92 28.42 11.50
C LEU A 405 -1.55 29.01 12.87
N SER A 406 -2.51 29.17 13.78
CA SER A 406 -2.24 29.64 15.13
C SER A 406 -1.29 28.69 15.86
N ARG A 407 -1.55 27.37 15.88
CA ARG A 407 -0.63 26.41 16.51
C ARG A 407 0.73 26.38 15.82
N LEU A 408 0.76 26.37 14.49
CA LEU A 408 1.98 26.35 13.68
C LEU A 408 2.89 27.56 13.97
N PHE A 409 2.35 28.78 14.05
CA PHE A 409 3.15 29.97 14.37
C PHE A 409 3.50 30.10 15.87
N HIS A 410 2.82 29.40 16.78
CA HIS A 410 3.21 29.35 18.20
C HIS A 410 4.34 28.35 18.50
N ASP A 411 4.63 27.40 17.60
CA ASP A 411 5.70 26.43 17.82
C ASP A 411 7.10 27.01 17.53
N GLY A 412 7.89 27.18 18.59
CA GLY A 412 9.27 27.65 18.51
C GLY A 412 10.28 26.60 18.02
N ASP A 413 9.93 25.31 18.03
CA ASP A 413 10.78 24.26 17.46
C ASP A 413 10.70 24.24 15.91
N LEU A 414 9.56 24.64 15.31
CA LEU A 414 9.40 24.87 13.87
C LEU A 414 9.77 26.31 13.43
N ILE A 415 9.07 27.35 13.91
CA ILE A 415 9.31 28.75 13.49
C ILE A 415 9.70 29.60 14.72
N PRO A 416 10.99 29.72 15.07
CA PRO A 416 11.42 30.57 16.18
C PRO A 416 11.22 32.05 15.83
N LEU A 417 10.34 32.75 16.56
CA LEU A 417 10.03 34.17 16.35
C LEU A 417 10.36 35.04 17.58
N PRO A 418 10.88 36.27 17.40
CA PRO A 418 10.98 37.22 18.51
C PRO A 418 9.57 37.57 19.03
N PHE A 419 9.39 37.59 20.35
CA PHE A 419 8.09 37.88 20.98
C PHE A 419 6.93 36.99 20.46
N GLN A 420 7.21 35.70 20.18
CA GLN A 420 6.32 34.75 19.51
C GLN A 420 4.86 34.75 20.02
N ARG A 421 4.64 34.84 21.34
CA ARG A 421 3.30 34.96 21.97
C ARG A 421 2.42 36.09 21.41
N PHE A 422 3.02 37.16 20.89
CA PHE A 422 2.30 38.30 20.32
C PHE A 422 2.33 38.28 18.77
N LEU A 423 3.44 37.84 18.16
CA LEU A 423 3.54 37.78 16.70
C LEU A 423 2.75 36.62 16.09
N ALA A 424 2.75 35.44 16.72
CA ALA A 424 2.08 34.25 16.21
C ALA A 424 0.58 34.45 15.91
N PRO A 425 -0.28 34.94 16.84
CA PRO A 425 -1.70 35.14 16.55
C PRO A 425 -1.94 36.23 15.51
N ALA A 426 -1.07 37.25 15.44
CA ALA A 426 -1.17 38.32 14.46
C ALA A 426 -0.79 37.84 13.04
N ILE A 427 0.27 37.04 12.93
CA ILE A 427 0.73 36.45 11.66
C ILE A 427 -0.28 35.41 11.17
N ALA A 428 -0.77 34.53 12.06
CA ALA A 428 -1.81 33.55 11.75
C ALA A 428 -3.05 34.26 11.17
N LYS A 429 -3.67 35.18 11.92
CA LYS A 429 -4.86 35.93 11.48
C LYS A 429 -4.64 36.71 10.18
N ARG A 430 -3.42 37.19 9.90
CA ARG A 430 -3.08 37.87 8.63
C ARG A 430 -2.91 36.89 7.45
N ARG A 431 -2.46 35.65 7.71
CA ARG A 431 -2.25 34.62 6.68
C ARG A 431 -3.52 33.81 6.38
N THR A 432 -4.39 33.59 7.37
CA THR A 432 -5.61 32.77 7.23
C THR A 432 -6.36 33.01 5.91
N PRO A 433 -6.68 34.25 5.48
CA PRO A 433 -7.44 34.46 4.24
C PRO A 433 -6.68 34.24 2.92
N LYS A 434 -5.35 34.03 2.90
CA LYS A 434 -4.67 33.41 1.73
C LYS A 434 -4.81 31.90 1.82
N ILE A 435 -4.44 31.32 2.95
CA ILE A 435 -4.34 29.85 3.10
C ILE A 435 -5.71 29.18 2.97
N GLU A 436 -6.79 29.81 3.44
CA GLU A 436 -8.17 29.35 3.24
C GLU A 436 -8.49 29.18 1.74
N LYS A 437 -8.13 30.15 0.90
CA LYS A 437 -8.33 30.06 -0.57
C LYS A 437 -7.50 28.98 -1.24
N GLN A 438 -6.31 28.70 -0.70
CA GLN A 438 -5.48 27.60 -1.19
C GLN A 438 -6.11 26.25 -0.84
N TYR A 439 -6.74 26.13 0.34
CA TYR A 439 -7.54 24.95 0.70
C TYR A 439 -8.85 24.85 -0.10
N GLU A 440 -9.54 25.96 -0.37
CA GLU A 440 -10.71 25.99 -1.27
C GLU A 440 -10.35 25.47 -2.67
N ALA A 441 -9.23 25.91 -3.24
CA ALA A 441 -8.78 25.51 -4.58
C ALA A 441 -8.48 24.01 -4.73
N ILE A 442 -8.07 23.32 -3.64
CA ILE A 442 -7.76 21.88 -3.65
C ILE A 442 -8.91 20.99 -3.13
N GLY A 443 -10.12 21.54 -3.01
CA GLY A 443 -11.34 20.78 -2.65
C GLY A 443 -11.89 21.03 -1.24
N GLY A 444 -11.40 22.04 -0.51
CA GLY A 444 -11.97 22.53 0.75
C GLY A 444 -11.28 22.06 2.04
N GLY A 445 -10.12 21.41 1.96
CA GLY A 445 -9.37 20.93 3.13
C GLY A 445 -8.12 20.12 2.75
N SER A 446 -7.34 19.72 3.74
CA SER A 446 -6.18 18.85 3.55
C SER A 446 -6.57 17.37 3.60
N PRO A 447 -6.29 16.54 2.57
CA PRO A 447 -6.64 15.12 2.60
C PRO A 447 -5.72 14.28 3.50
N ILE A 448 -4.70 14.88 4.13
CA ILE A 448 -3.72 14.19 4.99
C ILE A 448 -4.36 13.38 6.12
N LEU A 449 -5.48 13.82 6.72
CA LEU A 449 -6.16 13.04 7.77
C LEU A 449 -6.84 11.78 7.21
N ARG A 450 -7.37 11.84 5.98
CA ARG A 450 -7.91 10.66 5.28
C ARG A 450 -6.77 9.69 5.00
N TRP A 451 -5.73 10.14 4.29
CA TRP A 451 -4.62 9.26 3.90
C TRP A 451 -3.90 8.66 5.10
N THR A 452 -3.66 9.42 6.17
CA THR A 452 -3.05 8.88 7.40
C THR A 452 -3.92 7.78 8.01
N LYS A 453 -5.26 7.91 8.03
CA LYS A 453 -6.16 6.86 8.54
C LYS A 453 -6.22 5.63 7.62
N GLU A 454 -6.20 5.84 6.31
CA GLU A 454 -6.22 4.78 5.29
C GLU A 454 -4.93 3.93 5.37
N GLN A 455 -3.78 4.61 5.43
CA GLN A 455 -2.46 4.02 5.68
C GLN A 455 -2.40 3.30 7.03
N ALA A 456 -2.82 3.96 8.11
CA ALA A 456 -2.77 3.42 9.47
C ALA A 456 -3.65 2.19 9.67
N LYS A 457 -4.81 2.10 9.00
CA LYS A 457 -5.68 0.93 9.01
C LYS A 457 -4.98 -0.27 8.37
N GLY A 458 -4.59 -0.16 7.10
CA GLY A 458 -3.97 -1.28 6.38
C GLY A 458 -2.61 -1.70 6.98
N MET A 459 -1.89 -0.76 7.58
CA MET A 459 -0.66 -1.05 8.33
C MET A 459 -0.95 -1.93 9.56
N VAL A 460 -1.97 -1.60 10.35
CA VAL A 460 -2.37 -2.39 11.53
C VAL A 460 -2.85 -3.79 11.15
N GLU A 461 -3.65 -3.90 10.08
CA GLU A 461 -4.15 -5.19 9.59
C GLU A 461 -2.98 -6.13 9.22
N LEU A 462 -1.96 -5.62 8.52
CA LEU A 462 -0.73 -6.36 8.25
C LEU A 462 0.16 -6.58 9.49
N LEU A 463 0.17 -5.65 10.45
CA LEU A 463 1.04 -5.74 11.63
C LEU A 463 0.55 -6.78 12.65
N ASP A 464 -0.75 -7.03 12.74
CA ASP A 464 -1.30 -8.15 13.52
C ASP A 464 -0.85 -9.51 12.97
N GLU A 465 -0.70 -9.65 11.66
CA GLU A 465 -0.14 -10.86 11.00
C GLU A 465 1.39 -10.96 11.15
N LEU A 466 2.11 -9.85 10.98
CA LEU A 466 3.57 -9.81 11.06
C LEU A 466 4.12 -9.84 12.49
N SER A 467 3.33 -9.47 13.49
CA SER A 467 3.76 -9.43 14.90
C SER A 467 2.68 -9.92 15.88
N PRO A 468 2.20 -11.18 15.76
CA PRO A 468 1.12 -11.73 16.60
C PRO A 468 1.49 -11.83 18.09
N ALA A 469 2.77 -11.63 18.46
CA ALA A 469 3.22 -11.55 19.84
C ALA A 469 2.85 -10.21 20.53
N THR A 470 2.71 -9.12 19.77
CA THR A 470 2.31 -7.78 20.25
C THR A 470 0.89 -7.38 19.85
N ALA A 471 0.23 -8.20 19.03
CA ALA A 471 -1.18 -8.08 18.69
C ALA A 471 -2.11 -8.16 19.94
N PRO A 472 -3.29 -7.51 19.93
CA PRO A 472 -3.80 -6.68 18.84
C PRO A 472 -3.11 -5.30 18.79
N HIS A 473 -2.81 -4.82 17.58
CA HIS A 473 -2.32 -3.46 17.38
C HIS A 473 -3.50 -2.49 17.21
N LYS A 474 -3.33 -1.23 17.61
CA LYS A 474 -4.24 -0.15 17.23
C LYS A 474 -3.44 1.08 16.85
N ALA A 475 -3.75 1.65 15.69
CA ALA A 475 -3.15 2.91 15.29
C ALA A 475 -3.94 4.11 15.84
N TYR A 476 -3.19 5.15 16.19
CA TYR A 476 -3.70 6.44 16.64
C TYR A 476 -3.03 7.54 15.81
N VAL A 477 -3.71 8.67 15.61
CA VAL A 477 -3.15 9.81 14.86
C VAL A 477 -2.87 10.93 15.85
N ALA A 478 -1.62 11.44 15.85
CA ALA A 478 -1.20 12.57 16.66
C ALA A 478 -0.64 13.67 15.73
N PHE A 479 -1.52 14.59 15.32
CA PHE A 479 -1.13 15.74 14.51
C PHE A 479 -0.64 16.90 15.38
N ARG A 480 0.41 17.59 14.92
CA ARG A 480 1.08 18.65 15.67
C ARG A 480 0.27 19.96 15.73
N TYR A 481 -0.46 20.31 14.67
CA TYR A 481 -1.15 21.59 14.52
C TYR A 481 -2.64 21.48 14.14
N ALA A 482 -3.02 20.38 13.46
CA ALA A 482 -4.41 20.05 13.13
C ALA A 482 -4.97 18.97 14.09
N ARG A 483 -6.27 18.67 14.00
CA ARG A 483 -6.88 17.57 14.76
C ARG A 483 -6.77 16.23 14.01
N PRO A 484 -6.73 15.09 14.73
CA PRO A 484 -6.63 14.96 16.19
C PRO A 484 -5.24 15.36 16.70
N LEU A 485 -5.19 16.13 17.78
CA LEU A 485 -3.97 16.61 18.40
C LEU A 485 -3.29 15.51 19.25
N THR A 486 -2.07 15.77 19.70
CA THR A 486 -1.34 14.91 20.66
C THR A 486 -2.17 14.61 21.92
N GLU A 487 -2.90 15.60 22.44
CA GLU A 487 -3.81 15.45 23.57
C GLU A 487 -5.01 14.54 23.23
N ASP A 488 -5.67 14.77 22.09
CA ASP A 488 -6.81 13.97 21.62
C ASP A 488 -6.41 12.50 21.45
N CYS A 489 -5.20 12.24 20.93
CA CYS A 489 -4.60 10.93 20.76
C CYS A 489 -4.33 10.23 22.11
N LEU A 490 -3.68 10.92 23.05
CA LEU A 490 -3.35 10.36 24.36
C LEU A 490 -4.60 10.07 25.19
N ASP A 491 -5.64 10.91 25.08
CA ASP A 491 -6.95 10.65 25.69
C ASP A 491 -7.71 9.50 25.01
N GLU A 492 -7.36 9.08 23.79
CA GLU A 492 -7.86 7.85 23.18
C GLU A 492 -7.11 6.61 23.70
N MET A 493 -5.78 6.64 23.66
CA MET A 493 -4.93 5.56 24.20
C MET A 493 -5.24 5.26 25.68
N ALA A 494 -5.56 6.29 26.47
CA ALA A 494 -5.96 6.16 27.87
C ALA A 494 -7.33 5.47 28.04
N ARG A 495 -8.29 5.72 27.13
CA ARG A 495 -9.61 5.07 27.15
C ARG A 495 -9.55 3.61 26.72
N ASP A 496 -8.66 3.29 25.78
CA ASP A 496 -8.44 1.93 25.28
C ASP A 496 -7.50 1.10 26.18
N GLY A 497 -6.95 1.72 27.24
CA GLY A 497 -6.12 1.04 28.24
C GLY A 497 -4.73 0.65 27.76
N VAL A 498 -4.19 1.32 26.72
CA VAL A 498 -2.88 1.03 26.12
C VAL A 498 -1.78 1.00 27.19
N THR A 499 -0.91 -0.03 27.14
CA THR A 499 0.25 -0.18 28.04
C THR A 499 1.60 -0.19 27.32
N LYS A 500 1.63 -0.40 25.99
CA LYS A 500 2.82 -0.31 25.14
C LYS A 500 2.50 0.58 23.94
N ALA A 501 3.43 1.46 23.55
CA ALA A 501 3.24 2.35 22.41
C ALA A 501 4.50 2.58 21.57
N VAL A 502 4.31 2.70 20.26
CA VAL A 502 5.33 3.08 19.27
C VAL A 502 4.97 4.47 18.75
N ALA A 503 5.78 5.48 19.07
CA ALA A 503 5.71 6.80 18.44
C ALA A 503 6.35 6.71 17.05
N PHE A 504 5.52 6.59 16.00
CA PHE A 504 5.95 6.35 14.63
C PHE A 504 5.83 7.63 13.80
N THR A 505 6.96 8.29 13.55
CA THR A 505 6.97 9.48 12.69
C THR A 505 6.59 9.13 11.25
N GLN A 506 5.74 9.94 10.64
CA GLN A 506 5.33 9.80 9.23
C GLN A 506 6.24 10.60 8.26
N TYR A 507 7.34 11.15 8.79
CA TYR A 507 8.42 11.75 8.01
C TYR A 507 9.57 10.74 7.86
N PRO A 508 9.89 10.25 6.65
CA PRO A 508 11.02 9.32 6.48
C PRO A 508 12.34 9.93 6.92
N GLN A 509 12.52 11.23 6.67
CA GLN A 509 13.71 12.00 7.01
C GLN A 509 13.47 12.84 8.27
N TYR A 510 14.29 12.68 9.30
CA TYR A 510 14.16 13.42 10.55
C TYR A 510 14.56 14.89 10.36
N SER A 511 13.70 15.83 10.75
CA SER A 511 14.11 17.17 11.15
C SER A 511 13.78 17.43 12.62
N CYS A 512 14.56 18.29 13.30
CA CYS A 512 14.16 18.76 14.63
C CYS A 512 12.88 19.60 14.58
N SER A 513 12.55 20.17 13.41
CA SER A 513 11.36 21.00 13.22
C SER A 513 10.11 20.23 12.77
N THR A 514 10.24 18.93 12.47
CA THR A 514 9.12 18.02 12.15
C THR A 514 9.00 16.93 13.23
N THR A 515 9.67 15.77 13.08
CA THR A 515 9.71 14.69 14.07
C THR A 515 10.15 15.18 15.45
N GLY A 516 11.15 16.08 15.51
CA GLY A 516 11.62 16.64 16.78
C GLY A 516 10.56 17.48 17.50
N SER A 517 9.76 18.27 16.79
CA SER A 517 8.66 19.05 17.38
C SER A 517 7.52 18.14 17.86
N SER A 518 7.15 17.11 17.07
CA SER A 518 6.16 16.10 17.47
C SER A 518 6.55 15.37 18.76
N LEU A 519 7.80 14.89 18.85
CA LEU A 519 8.31 14.24 20.06
C LEU A 519 8.45 15.19 21.25
N ASN A 520 8.87 16.44 21.02
CA ASN A 520 8.94 17.48 22.05
C ASN A 520 7.56 17.82 22.62
N GLU A 521 6.49 17.77 21.81
CA GLU A 521 5.12 17.99 22.27
C GLU A 521 4.57 16.76 23.00
N MET A 522 4.77 15.55 22.46
CA MET A 522 4.39 14.30 23.13
C MET A 522 5.02 14.20 24.53
N TYR A 523 6.31 14.48 24.66
CA TYR A 523 6.97 14.56 25.98
C TYR A 523 6.40 15.68 26.87
N ALA A 524 6.07 16.84 26.31
CA ALA A 524 5.50 17.95 27.08
C ALA A 524 4.07 17.67 27.59
N VAL A 525 3.25 16.93 26.83
CA VAL A 525 1.91 16.49 27.24
C VAL A 525 2.02 15.33 28.25
N LEU A 526 2.81 14.29 27.98
CA LEU A 526 3.00 13.16 28.90
C LEU A 526 3.47 13.64 30.30
N LYS A 527 4.41 14.59 30.36
CA LYS A 527 4.88 15.20 31.61
C LYS A 527 3.79 15.92 32.42
N GLN A 528 2.68 16.33 31.78
CA GLN A 528 1.51 16.92 32.43
C GLN A 528 0.44 15.87 32.81
N ARG A 529 0.57 14.63 32.29
CA ARG A 529 -0.40 13.54 32.35
C ARG A 529 0.24 12.29 32.98
N GLN A 530 0.65 12.42 34.24
CA GLN A 530 1.39 11.38 34.99
C GLN A 530 0.65 10.03 35.10
N GLU A 531 -0.66 10.00 34.87
CA GLU A 531 -1.41 8.74 34.76
C GLU A 531 -1.01 7.90 33.53
N LEU A 532 -0.39 8.53 32.52
CA LEU A 532 0.07 7.94 31.26
C LEU A 532 1.57 7.59 31.25
N ASP A 533 2.34 7.94 32.29
CA ASP A 533 3.73 7.48 32.49
C ASP A 533 3.83 5.95 32.77
N LYS A 534 2.71 5.22 32.65
CA LYS A 534 2.62 3.76 32.66
C LYS A 534 2.70 3.11 31.28
N ILE A 535 2.63 3.91 30.21
CA ILE A 535 2.78 3.43 28.83
C ILE A 535 4.27 3.25 28.57
N GLU A 536 4.67 2.03 28.22
CA GLU A 536 6.03 1.72 27.75
C GLU A 536 6.19 2.26 26.31
N TRP A 537 6.91 3.37 26.16
CA TRP A 537 7.11 4.01 24.85
C TRP A 537 8.35 3.52 24.12
N SER A 538 8.26 3.39 22.81
CA SER A 538 9.40 3.31 21.90
C SER A 538 9.18 4.22 20.70
N VAL A 539 10.21 4.52 19.91
CA VAL A 539 10.16 5.55 18.87
C VAL A 539 10.81 5.09 17.57
N ILE A 540 10.04 5.14 16.49
CA ILE A 540 10.53 5.08 15.12
C ILE A 540 10.68 6.52 14.64
N ASP A 541 11.88 7.09 14.81
CA ASP A 541 12.13 8.52 14.57
C ASP A 541 12.66 8.88 13.17
N ARG A 542 13.08 7.88 12.37
CA ARG A 542 13.51 8.04 10.97
C ARG A 542 13.54 6.71 10.23
N TRP A 543 13.35 6.75 8.92
CA TRP A 543 13.35 5.58 8.03
C TRP A 543 13.65 5.95 6.55
N PRO A 544 14.66 6.81 6.26
CA PRO A 544 14.81 7.49 4.96
C PRO A 544 15.20 6.57 3.79
N THR A 545 15.67 5.36 4.08
CA THR A 545 16.14 4.40 3.06
C THR A 545 15.56 3.00 3.29
N HIS A 546 14.33 2.89 3.81
CA HIS A 546 13.63 1.61 3.89
C HIS A 546 13.26 1.12 2.48
N ALA A 547 13.46 -0.16 2.19
CA ALA A 547 13.33 -0.70 0.84
C ALA A 547 11.93 -0.44 0.23
N GLY A 548 10.85 -0.64 0.98
CA GLY A 548 9.49 -0.43 0.49
C GLY A 548 9.16 1.05 0.22
N LEU A 549 9.78 2.00 0.92
CA LEU A 549 9.69 3.43 0.58
C LEU A 549 10.40 3.72 -0.76
N ILE A 550 11.62 3.23 -0.91
CA ILE A 550 12.43 3.44 -2.11
C ILE A 550 11.73 2.83 -3.34
N ASP A 551 11.16 1.64 -3.19
CA ASP A 551 10.45 0.92 -4.24
C ASP A 551 9.11 1.60 -4.60
N ALA A 552 8.34 2.08 -3.62
CA ALA A 552 7.11 2.82 -3.88
C ALA A 552 7.37 4.15 -4.61
N VAL A 553 8.40 4.91 -4.20
CA VAL A 553 8.78 6.16 -4.90
C VAL A 553 9.31 5.87 -6.30
N ALA A 554 10.18 4.86 -6.46
CA ALA A 554 10.70 4.46 -7.77
C ALA A 554 9.56 4.04 -8.71
N ARG A 555 8.59 3.26 -8.23
CA ARG A 555 7.43 2.84 -9.03
C ARG A 555 6.55 4.02 -9.45
N ASN A 556 6.28 4.97 -8.57
CA ASN A 556 5.51 6.16 -8.94
C ASN A 556 6.26 7.03 -9.98
N ILE A 557 7.59 7.08 -9.94
CA ILE A 557 8.42 7.72 -10.97
C ILE A 557 8.30 6.98 -12.32
N GLU A 558 8.42 5.65 -12.34
CA GLU A 558 8.25 4.84 -13.57
C GLU A 558 6.90 5.10 -14.24
N VAL A 559 5.81 5.09 -13.45
CA VAL A 559 4.45 5.32 -13.94
C VAL A 559 4.28 6.74 -14.48
N ALA A 560 4.85 7.75 -13.82
CA ALA A 560 4.79 9.12 -14.32
C ALA A 560 5.65 9.34 -15.59
N LEU A 561 6.80 8.65 -15.72
CA LEU A 561 7.63 8.66 -16.93
C LEU A 561 6.92 8.03 -18.14
N GLN A 562 6.10 6.99 -17.93
CA GLN A 562 5.30 6.39 -19.00
C GLN A 562 4.33 7.39 -19.65
N GLN A 563 3.89 8.42 -18.92
CA GLN A 563 3.03 9.48 -19.45
C GLN A 563 3.75 10.44 -20.42
N TYR A 564 5.07 10.35 -20.59
CA TYR A 564 5.80 11.12 -21.60
C TYR A 564 5.84 10.38 -22.94
N PRO A 565 5.83 11.10 -24.09
CA PRO A 565 6.10 10.52 -25.40
C PRO A 565 7.41 9.71 -25.41
N ALA A 566 7.41 8.57 -26.09
CA ALA A 566 8.54 7.64 -26.07
C ALA A 566 9.83 8.20 -26.68
N ASP A 567 9.71 9.21 -27.54
CA ASP A 567 10.80 9.99 -28.15
C ASP A 567 11.39 11.06 -27.23
N LYS A 568 10.74 11.36 -26.09
CA LYS A 568 11.17 12.37 -25.09
C LYS A 568 11.53 11.78 -23.74
N ARG A 569 11.04 10.58 -23.42
CA ARG A 569 11.02 10.01 -22.06
C ARG A 569 12.41 9.99 -21.41
N ASP A 570 13.41 9.50 -22.13
CA ASP A 570 14.76 9.27 -21.59
C ASP A 570 15.51 10.60 -21.30
N ASP A 571 15.07 11.72 -21.88
CA ASP A 571 15.63 13.06 -21.65
C ASP A 571 14.93 13.83 -20.50
N VAL A 572 13.89 13.27 -19.87
CA VAL A 572 13.13 13.93 -18.78
C VAL A 572 14.03 14.15 -17.56
N VAL A 573 14.08 15.40 -17.06
CA VAL A 573 14.85 15.74 -15.86
C VAL A 573 14.01 15.48 -14.60
N LEU A 574 14.54 14.70 -13.67
CA LEU A 574 13.88 14.43 -12.38
C LEU A 574 14.25 15.50 -11.35
N LEU A 575 13.26 16.32 -10.94
CA LEU A 575 13.41 17.27 -9.83
C LEU A 575 12.79 16.70 -8.55
N PHE A 576 13.64 16.14 -7.70
CA PHE A 576 13.25 15.74 -6.34
C PHE A 576 13.05 16.99 -5.49
N SER A 577 11.80 17.30 -5.17
CA SER A 577 11.40 18.49 -4.42
C SER A 577 11.10 18.12 -2.97
N ALA A 578 11.74 18.83 -2.04
CA ALA A 578 11.57 18.67 -0.60
C ALA A 578 11.33 20.05 0.06
N HIS A 579 10.58 20.11 1.16
CA HIS A 579 10.34 21.38 1.84
C HIS A 579 11.67 21.97 2.36
N SER A 580 11.94 23.25 2.09
CA SER A 580 13.21 23.87 2.45
C SER A 580 13.34 24.07 3.98
N LEU A 581 14.56 24.32 4.45
CA LEU A 581 14.83 24.74 5.84
C LEU A 581 15.57 26.08 5.87
N PRO A 582 15.32 26.96 6.87
CA PRO A 582 16.13 28.15 7.06
C PRO A 582 17.60 27.77 7.26
N MET A 583 18.54 28.56 6.74
CA MET A 583 19.97 28.25 6.88
C MET A 583 20.45 28.28 8.33
N SER A 584 19.75 28.95 9.24
CA SER A 584 19.98 28.85 10.69
C SER A 584 19.62 27.46 11.26
N VAL A 585 18.62 26.79 10.69
CA VAL A 585 18.25 25.41 11.01
C VAL A 585 19.25 24.42 10.40
N VAL A 586 19.66 24.62 9.15
CA VAL A 586 20.71 23.78 8.54
C VAL A 586 22.03 23.90 9.31
N ASN A 587 22.48 25.13 9.59
CA ASN A 587 23.80 25.38 10.18
C ASN A 587 23.89 25.02 11.68
N ARG A 588 22.77 24.87 12.41
CA ARG A 588 22.81 24.24 13.76
C ARG A 588 23.13 22.73 13.71
N GLY A 589 23.07 22.13 12.53
CA GLY A 589 23.29 20.71 12.24
C GLY A 589 22.02 19.87 12.37
N ASP A 590 20.95 20.30 11.69
CA ASP A 590 19.74 19.50 11.49
C ASP A 590 20.00 18.41 10.43
N PRO A 591 19.67 17.12 10.66
CA PRO A 591 20.12 16.03 9.79
C PRO A 591 19.30 15.88 8.50
N TYR A 592 18.12 16.51 8.42
CA TYR A 592 17.18 16.40 7.31
C TYR A 592 17.80 16.51 5.91
N PRO A 593 18.66 17.49 5.58
CA PRO A 593 19.23 17.60 4.23
C PRO A 593 20.05 16.39 3.79
N ALA A 594 20.73 15.72 4.73
CA ALA A 594 21.51 14.51 4.46
C ALA A 594 20.61 13.27 4.30
N GLU A 595 19.52 13.19 5.06
CA GLU A 595 18.56 12.08 4.97
C GLU A 595 17.66 12.19 3.72
N VAL A 596 17.32 13.40 3.28
CA VAL A 596 16.68 13.62 1.97
C VAL A 596 17.65 13.24 0.84
N ALA A 597 18.92 13.66 0.92
CA ALA A 597 19.92 13.28 -0.07
C ALA A 597 20.17 11.76 -0.15
N SER A 598 20.15 11.03 0.98
CA SER A 598 20.25 9.57 0.96
C SER A 598 18.99 8.89 0.41
N THR A 599 17.79 9.43 0.69
CA THR A 599 16.53 8.98 0.07
C THR A 599 16.62 9.10 -1.45
N VAL A 600 16.97 10.28 -1.98
CA VAL A 600 17.11 10.54 -3.42
C VAL A 600 18.17 9.62 -4.05
N HIS A 601 19.32 9.44 -3.40
CA HIS A 601 20.38 8.58 -3.93
C HIS A 601 19.95 7.11 -4.00
N ALA A 602 19.21 6.61 -3.00
CA ALA A 602 18.69 5.24 -3.00
C ALA A 602 17.62 5.04 -4.10
N VAL A 603 16.69 5.99 -4.29
CA VAL A 603 15.71 5.96 -5.40
C VAL A 603 16.41 5.96 -6.75
N MET A 604 17.39 6.86 -6.96
CA MET A 604 18.11 6.91 -8.23
C MET A 604 18.98 5.68 -8.49
N THR A 605 19.48 5.02 -7.43
CA THR A 605 20.17 3.72 -7.53
C THR A 605 19.20 2.62 -7.94
N LYS A 606 17.99 2.56 -7.35
CA LYS A 606 16.92 1.61 -7.73
C LYS A 606 16.50 1.78 -9.19
N LEU A 607 16.40 3.04 -9.66
CA LEU A 607 16.11 3.41 -11.05
C LEU A 607 17.31 3.27 -12.01
N GLY A 608 18.40 2.62 -11.59
CA GLY A 608 19.59 2.36 -12.42
C GLY A 608 20.32 3.61 -12.92
N HIS A 609 20.11 4.77 -12.28
CA HIS A 609 20.53 6.10 -12.76
C HIS A 609 20.08 6.44 -14.19
N SER A 610 18.93 5.91 -14.61
CA SER A 610 18.38 6.05 -15.97
C SER A 610 18.18 7.49 -16.46
N HIS A 611 17.91 8.45 -15.57
CA HIS A 611 17.58 9.83 -15.91
C HIS A 611 18.46 10.84 -15.16
N GLN A 612 18.65 12.03 -15.74
CA GLN A 612 19.31 13.14 -15.05
C GLN A 612 18.43 13.68 -13.92
N TYR A 613 19.02 13.95 -12.74
CA TYR A 613 18.24 14.39 -11.58
C TYR A 613 18.91 15.51 -10.78
N ARG A 614 18.11 16.26 -10.01
CA ARG A 614 18.56 17.18 -8.95
C ARG A 614 17.64 17.08 -7.73
N LEU A 615 18.22 17.34 -6.55
CA LEU A 615 17.49 17.64 -5.32
C LEU A 615 17.34 19.17 -5.21
N VAL A 616 16.10 19.63 -5.05
CA VAL A 616 15.70 21.04 -5.00
C VAL A 616 14.73 21.28 -3.84
N TRP A 617 14.59 22.52 -3.40
CA TRP A 617 13.87 22.84 -2.17
C TRP A 617 12.72 23.83 -2.38
N GLN A 618 11.52 23.52 -1.88
CA GLN A 618 10.31 24.32 -2.06
C GLN A 618 9.91 25.09 -0.79
N SER A 619 8.84 25.88 -0.89
CA SER A 619 8.11 26.50 0.24
C SER A 619 8.90 27.48 1.13
N SER A 620 9.97 28.12 0.63
CA SER A 620 10.69 29.13 1.43
C SER A 620 9.82 30.37 1.73
N VAL A 621 9.90 30.88 2.97
CA VAL A 621 9.07 32.01 3.41
C VAL A 621 9.85 33.09 4.18
N GLY A 622 9.55 34.35 3.87
CA GLY A 622 10.14 35.52 4.53
C GLY A 622 11.55 35.88 4.01
N PRO A 623 12.20 36.91 4.60
CA PRO A 623 13.44 37.49 4.08
C PRO A 623 14.73 36.79 4.52
N SER A 624 14.63 35.69 5.29
CA SER A 624 15.79 34.92 5.76
C SER A 624 16.42 34.10 4.63
N ALA A 625 17.69 33.70 4.80
CA ALA A 625 18.30 32.72 3.91
C ALA A 625 17.74 31.30 4.16
N TRP A 626 17.38 30.60 3.08
CA TRP A 626 16.86 29.22 3.08
C TRP A 626 17.79 28.29 2.29
N LEU A 627 17.65 26.98 2.52
CA LEU A 627 18.38 25.96 1.77
C LEU A 627 17.96 25.97 0.29
N GLY A 628 18.95 25.96 -0.61
CA GLY A 628 18.76 26.06 -2.05
C GLY A 628 19.45 24.94 -2.84
N PRO A 629 19.22 24.87 -4.17
CA PRO A 629 18.44 25.82 -4.97
C PRO A 629 16.92 25.68 -4.73
N GLN A 630 16.17 26.75 -5.00
CA GLN A 630 14.71 26.74 -4.87
C GLN A 630 14.05 26.01 -6.04
N THR A 631 12.95 25.30 -5.84
CA THR A 631 12.28 24.51 -6.89
C THR A 631 11.80 25.38 -8.07
N SER A 632 11.18 26.52 -7.78
CA SER A 632 10.74 27.51 -8.78
C SER A 632 11.89 28.14 -9.56
N ASP A 633 12.98 28.53 -8.88
CA ASP A 633 14.20 29.02 -9.55
C ASP A 633 14.91 27.94 -10.36
N SER A 634 14.77 26.67 -9.98
CA SER A 634 15.31 25.51 -10.71
C SER A 634 14.52 25.26 -11.99
N ILE A 635 13.19 25.35 -11.96
CA ILE A 635 12.33 25.32 -13.16
C ILE A 635 12.69 26.49 -14.10
N LYS A 636 12.77 27.73 -13.59
CA LYS A 636 13.25 28.90 -14.36
C LYS A 636 14.67 28.71 -14.94
N GLY A 637 15.53 27.96 -14.26
CA GLY A 637 16.88 27.63 -14.70
C GLY A 637 16.89 26.59 -15.83
N LEU A 638 16.12 25.51 -15.67
CA LEU A 638 15.96 24.44 -16.66
C LEU A 638 15.33 24.95 -17.97
N ALA A 639 14.30 25.80 -17.88
CA ALA A 639 13.70 26.48 -19.04
C ALA A 639 14.75 27.21 -19.89
N LYS A 640 15.61 28.02 -19.24
CA LYS A 640 16.68 28.80 -19.89
C LYS A 640 17.80 27.94 -20.48
N LEU A 641 17.91 26.69 -20.04
CA LEU A 641 18.86 25.69 -20.56
C LEU A 641 18.23 24.79 -21.65
N GLY A 642 16.94 24.98 -21.97
CA GLY A 642 16.23 24.21 -23.00
C GLY A 642 15.59 22.90 -22.53
N HIS A 643 15.63 22.60 -21.23
CA HIS A 643 14.92 21.45 -20.66
C HIS A 643 13.44 21.81 -20.48
N ASN A 644 12.58 21.29 -21.36
CA ASN A 644 11.14 21.57 -21.37
C ASN A 644 10.30 20.47 -20.70
N ASP A 645 10.88 19.29 -20.49
CA ASP A 645 10.25 18.09 -19.96
C ASP A 645 10.88 17.76 -18.59
N VAL A 646 10.12 17.92 -17.51
CA VAL A 646 10.61 17.85 -16.12
C VAL A 646 9.59 17.16 -15.23
N LEU A 647 10.03 16.15 -14.48
CA LEU A 647 9.19 15.39 -13.56
C LEU A 647 9.52 15.74 -12.11
N LEU A 648 8.55 16.37 -11.43
CA LEU A 648 8.61 16.78 -10.03
C LEU A 648 8.30 15.60 -9.11
N VAL A 649 9.22 15.24 -8.22
CA VAL A 649 9.07 14.12 -7.28
C VAL A 649 8.96 14.67 -5.84
N PRO A 650 7.80 14.58 -5.17
CA PRO A 650 7.67 14.97 -3.76
C PRO A 650 8.34 13.92 -2.87
N ILE A 651 9.57 14.18 -2.42
CA ILE A 651 10.44 13.14 -1.81
C ILE A 651 10.45 13.12 -0.27
N ALA A 652 9.93 14.18 0.37
CA ALA A 652 9.97 14.37 1.83
C ALA A 652 8.60 14.21 2.52
N PHE A 653 7.56 13.84 1.78
CA PHE A 653 6.19 13.66 2.27
C PHE A 653 5.53 12.45 1.60
N THR A 654 4.61 11.81 2.32
CA THR A 654 4.07 10.48 2.00
C THR A 654 2.61 10.50 1.50
N SER A 655 1.96 11.65 1.50
CA SER A 655 0.56 11.81 1.09
C SER A 655 0.34 13.21 0.53
N ASP A 656 -0.71 13.38 -0.28
CA ASP A 656 -1.05 14.69 -0.82
C ASP A 656 -1.51 15.68 0.27
N HIS A 657 -1.09 16.93 0.10
CA HIS A 657 -1.24 18.04 1.04
C HIS A 657 -1.13 19.37 0.26
N ILE A 658 -1.24 20.52 0.93
CA ILE A 658 -1.25 21.83 0.25
C ILE A 658 0.06 22.11 -0.52
N GLU A 659 1.19 21.64 -0.01
CA GLU A 659 2.51 21.74 -0.66
C GLU A 659 2.67 20.84 -1.91
N THR A 660 1.75 19.89 -2.18
CA THR A 660 1.68 19.19 -3.49
C THR A 660 0.54 19.72 -4.34
N LEU A 661 -0.69 19.67 -3.84
CA LEU A 661 -1.91 19.95 -4.59
C LEU A 661 -2.10 21.44 -4.95
N TYR A 662 -1.37 22.35 -4.29
CA TYR A 662 -1.43 23.78 -4.60
C TYR A 662 -0.06 24.35 -5.01
N GLU A 663 1.01 24.12 -4.24
CA GLU A 663 2.32 24.71 -4.58
C GLU A 663 2.93 24.08 -5.84
N LEU A 664 2.86 22.76 -6.00
CA LEU A 664 3.37 22.09 -7.21
C LEU A 664 2.33 22.08 -8.34
N ASP A 665 1.10 21.61 -8.09
CA ASP A 665 0.11 21.39 -9.14
C ASP A 665 -0.60 22.66 -9.63
N VAL A 666 -0.52 23.78 -8.89
CA VAL A 666 -1.08 25.08 -9.31
C VAL A 666 0.03 26.12 -9.48
N GLU A 667 0.64 26.64 -8.41
CA GLU A 667 1.59 27.77 -8.50
C GLU A 667 2.81 27.43 -9.40
N LEU A 668 3.37 26.22 -9.31
CA LEU A 668 4.56 25.84 -10.11
C LEU A 668 4.22 25.34 -11.53
N MET A 669 3.10 24.65 -11.75
CA MET A 669 2.68 24.27 -13.11
C MET A 669 2.24 25.48 -13.94
N GLU A 670 1.59 26.47 -13.32
CA GLU A 670 1.24 27.74 -13.97
C GLU A 670 2.51 28.54 -14.34
N GLU A 671 3.48 28.65 -13.42
CA GLU A 671 4.79 29.27 -13.70
C GLU A 671 5.58 28.54 -14.80
N ALA A 672 5.56 27.19 -14.81
CA ALA A 672 6.18 26.40 -15.87
C ALA A 672 5.54 26.65 -17.25
N HIS A 673 4.21 26.78 -17.29
CA HIS A 673 3.47 27.07 -18.52
C HIS A 673 3.76 28.49 -19.04
N GLU A 674 3.87 29.50 -18.17
CA GLU A 674 4.33 30.85 -18.55
C GLU A 674 5.75 30.86 -19.15
N LEU A 675 6.61 29.94 -18.72
CA LEU A 675 7.96 29.73 -19.27
C LEU A 675 7.97 28.91 -20.58
N GLY A 676 6.82 28.42 -21.05
CA GLY A 676 6.68 27.59 -22.24
C GLY A 676 6.98 26.09 -22.03
N MET A 677 7.21 25.65 -20.78
CA MET A 677 7.54 24.26 -20.47
C MET A 677 6.28 23.38 -20.42
N THR A 678 5.87 22.88 -21.58
CA THR A 678 4.67 22.03 -21.72
C THR A 678 4.85 20.59 -21.22
N GLY A 679 6.07 20.20 -20.82
CA GLY A 679 6.41 18.87 -20.32
C GLY A 679 6.62 18.78 -18.80
N VAL A 680 6.14 19.75 -18.01
CA VAL A 680 6.23 19.65 -16.54
C VAL A 680 5.10 18.78 -15.99
N LYS A 681 5.46 17.78 -15.17
CA LYS A 681 4.52 16.86 -14.51
C LYS A 681 4.94 16.62 -13.06
N ARG A 682 4.02 16.10 -12.24
CA ARG A 682 4.28 15.66 -10.87
C ARG A 682 4.09 14.15 -10.73
N VAL A 683 4.92 13.51 -9.91
CA VAL A 683 4.76 12.13 -9.44
C VAL A 683 3.65 12.08 -8.38
N GLU A 684 2.78 11.07 -8.44
CA GLU A 684 1.74 10.89 -7.42
C GLU A 684 2.36 10.67 -6.03
N SER A 685 1.78 11.29 -5.01
CA SER A 685 2.14 11.05 -3.62
C SER A 685 1.83 9.60 -3.22
N LEU A 686 2.52 9.05 -2.21
CA LEU A 686 2.40 7.62 -1.90
C LEU A 686 0.99 7.22 -1.42
N ASN A 687 0.22 8.15 -0.84
CA ASN A 687 -1.22 8.04 -0.60
C ASN A 687 -1.61 6.66 -0.01
N ALA A 688 -2.55 5.93 -0.60
CA ALA A 688 -2.92 4.57 -0.18
C ALA A 688 -2.20 3.45 -0.97
N SER A 689 -1.00 3.71 -1.51
CA SER A 689 -0.21 2.70 -2.23
C SER A 689 0.03 1.46 -1.36
N PRO A 690 -0.39 0.24 -1.78
CA PRO A 690 -0.21 -0.97 -0.99
C PRO A 690 1.25 -1.27 -0.67
N ILE A 691 2.18 -0.94 -1.58
CA ILE A 691 3.64 -1.07 -1.37
C ILE A 691 4.09 -0.18 -0.19
N PHE A 692 3.54 1.04 -0.09
CA PHE A 692 3.86 1.97 0.99
C PHE A 692 3.20 1.56 2.32
N ILE A 693 1.94 1.10 2.29
CA ILE A 693 1.25 0.58 3.47
C ILE A 693 1.99 -0.64 4.04
N ARG A 694 2.41 -1.57 3.16
CA ARG A 694 3.25 -2.71 3.54
C ARG A 694 4.59 -2.27 4.10
N ALA A 695 5.25 -1.27 3.50
CA ALA A 695 6.49 -0.72 4.01
C ALA A 695 6.36 -0.17 5.45
N LEU A 696 5.27 0.51 5.77
CA LEU A 696 4.98 0.97 7.14
C LEU A 696 4.83 -0.20 8.12
N ALA A 697 4.19 -1.30 7.69
CA ALA A 697 4.00 -2.49 8.53
C ALA A 697 5.33 -3.23 8.76
N ASP A 698 6.15 -3.40 7.71
CA ASP A 698 7.48 -3.99 7.83
C ASP A 698 8.39 -3.15 8.74
N ILE A 699 8.33 -1.81 8.66
CA ILE A 699 9.07 -0.90 9.55
C ILE A 699 8.64 -1.08 11.01
N ALA A 700 7.33 -1.16 11.28
CA ALA A 700 6.80 -1.35 12.62
C ALA A 700 7.14 -2.74 13.21
N ALA A 701 7.02 -3.80 12.41
CA ALA A 701 7.39 -5.16 12.80
C ALA A 701 8.89 -5.29 13.12
N GLN A 702 9.77 -4.78 12.24
CA GLN A 702 11.23 -4.78 12.47
C GLN A 702 11.63 -3.98 13.72
N HIS A 703 10.91 -2.89 14.02
CA HIS A 703 11.14 -2.10 15.22
C HIS A 703 10.81 -2.91 16.48
N LEU A 704 9.58 -3.46 16.54
CA LEU A 704 9.07 -4.27 17.65
C LEU A 704 9.91 -5.52 17.91
N GLU A 705 10.25 -6.28 16.87
CA GLU A 705 11.11 -7.47 16.96
C GLU A 705 12.50 -7.10 17.52
N SER A 706 13.06 -5.97 17.09
CA SER A 706 14.45 -5.65 17.42
C SER A 706 14.71 -5.17 18.85
N GLY A 707 13.65 -4.94 19.65
CA GLY A 707 13.76 -4.49 21.04
C GLY A 707 14.44 -3.13 21.22
N LYS A 708 14.55 -2.32 20.16
CA LYS A 708 15.23 -1.01 20.19
C LYS A 708 14.24 0.08 20.58
N VAL A 709 14.47 0.72 21.73
CA VAL A 709 13.59 1.79 22.21
C VAL A 709 13.64 3.05 21.33
N VAL A 710 14.83 3.42 20.82
CA VAL A 710 15.05 4.58 19.93
C VAL A 710 16.19 4.32 18.94
N SER A 711 16.30 5.07 17.84
CA SER A 711 17.47 4.99 16.96
C SER A 711 18.75 5.57 17.57
N LYS A 712 19.92 5.13 17.09
CA LYS A 712 21.22 5.68 17.52
C LYS A 712 21.35 7.19 17.23
N GLN A 713 20.74 7.68 16.13
CA GLN A 713 20.74 9.10 15.79
C GLN A 713 19.78 9.91 16.67
N MET A 714 18.72 9.31 17.20
CA MET A 714 17.85 9.98 18.18
C MET A 714 18.62 10.41 19.44
N MET A 715 19.70 9.73 19.83
CA MET A 715 20.52 10.14 20.98
C MET A 715 21.46 11.31 20.71
N LEU A 716 21.76 11.62 19.44
CA LEU A 716 22.54 12.79 19.09
C LEU A 716 21.64 14.03 19.04
N ARG A 717 22.08 15.13 19.67
CA ARG A 717 21.50 16.47 19.44
C ARG A 717 22.27 17.14 18.31
N CYS A 718 21.62 18.06 17.60
CA CYS A 718 22.29 18.95 16.65
C CYS A 718 23.50 19.62 17.35
N PRO A 719 24.69 19.70 16.74
CA PRO A 719 25.89 20.27 17.37
C PRO A 719 25.72 21.66 17.99
N GLN A 720 24.81 22.49 17.46
CA GLN A 720 24.47 23.81 18.02
C GLN A 720 23.01 23.87 18.52
N CYS A 721 22.50 22.77 19.10
CA CYS A 721 21.15 22.69 19.65
C CYS A 721 20.93 23.62 20.85
N THR A 722 20.22 24.73 20.63
CA THR A 722 19.82 25.68 21.69
C THR A 722 18.51 25.34 22.41
N SER A 723 17.67 24.46 21.85
CA SER A 723 16.39 24.07 22.49
C SER A 723 16.63 23.21 23.73
N GLU A 724 16.19 23.70 24.89
CA GLU A 724 16.26 23.00 26.17
C GLU A 724 15.33 21.78 26.24
N ARG A 725 14.29 21.71 25.38
CA ARG A 725 13.36 20.57 25.30
C ARG A 725 14.04 19.30 24.80
N CYS A 726 14.88 19.43 23.76
CA CYS A 726 15.41 18.30 23.01
C CYS A 726 16.23 17.30 23.84
N GLY A 727 16.94 17.75 24.88
CA GLY A 727 17.71 16.86 25.76
C GLY A 727 16.80 15.97 26.62
N PRO A 728 15.95 16.55 27.49
CA PRO A 728 14.91 15.86 28.24
C PRO A 728 14.01 14.95 27.39
N THR A 729 13.54 15.40 26.22
CA THR A 729 12.72 14.57 25.30
C THR A 729 13.46 13.28 24.90
N LYS A 730 14.68 13.41 24.35
CA LYS A 730 15.50 12.25 23.93
C LYS A 730 15.79 11.33 25.12
N ALA A 731 16.07 11.89 26.29
CA ALA A 731 16.30 11.14 27.51
C ALA A 731 15.03 10.58 28.17
N TYR A 732 13.82 10.99 27.80
CA TYR A 732 12.58 10.38 28.29
C TYR A 732 12.30 9.07 27.54
N PHE A 733 12.29 9.15 26.20
CA PHE A 733 12.05 7.98 25.36
C PHE A 733 13.18 6.95 25.45
N ALA A 734 14.45 7.35 25.58
CA ALA A 734 15.58 6.41 25.68
C ALA A 734 15.79 5.76 27.07
N ARG A 735 14.80 5.84 27.97
CA ARG A 735 14.83 5.23 29.32
C ARG A 735 13.58 4.38 29.64
N GLN A 736 12.77 4.13 28.62
CA GLN A 736 11.63 3.21 28.68
C GLN A 736 12.15 1.76 28.65
#